data_AF-A0A7S2CS94-F1
#
_entry.id   AF-A0A7S2CS94-F1
#
_cell.length_a   1.000
_cell.length_b   1.000
_cell.length_c   1.000
_cell.angle_alpha   90.00
_cell.angle_beta   90.00
_cell.angle_gamma   90.00
#
_symmetry.space_group_name_H-M   'P 1'
#
loop_
_entity.id
_entity.type
_entity.pdbx_description
1 polymer ?
#
loop_
_entity_poly.entity_id
_entity_poly.type
_entity_poly.pdbx_seq_one_letter_code
_entity_poly.pdbx_strand_id
1 'polypeptide(L)'
;SNSVDQLTLSTALKLRPYVRFDEAVYINAAEFVREHFGDEPFLAIHWRRTDFLQVRASQTGVLQSADNLVRHARAVMVRHGIKRVYLATDSDDKHELSAVASAISPVRLMAASQPGTLRRRTELANIEITICAMATHFLGTRTSSFTLAITEERHAVFGHPKETSGEMGELPDTPTPSLPSRPQHSQAIPPVTSQPPPSSPVGRIKARGRFLLFDVIPHEQVNKQRRAHMFYLDLAMRLKRTLVLPRTRLLRRVGTGSRFAPDPEYVGWGELFNVSALSKLHPVIELEQYLELHSPVSLHVKINHQGCAEVGASQVPFNGLQMSVSRSMCMAGLQYDVTKLSSNQYADLESLAFSNSVDQLTLSTALKLRPYVRFDEAVYINAAEFVREHFGDEPFLAIHWRRTDFLQVRASQTGVLQSADNLVRHARAVMVRHGIKRVYLATDSDDKHELSAVASAISPVRLMAASQPGTLRRRTELANIEITICAMATHFLGTRTSSFTLAITEERHAVFGHPKETSGEMGELPDTPTPSLPSRPQHSQAIPPVTSQPPPSSPVGRIKARGRFLLFDVIPHEQVNKQRRAHMFYLDLAMRLKRTLVLPRTRLLRRVGTGSRFAPDPEYVGWGELFNVSALSKLHPVIELEQYLELHSPVSLHVKINHQGCAEVGASQVPFNGLQMSVSRSMCMAGLQYDVTKLSSNQYADLESLAFSNSVDQL
;
A
#
# COMPACT_ATOMS: atom_id res chain seq x y z
N SER A 1 34.23 -12.74 -13.65
CA SER A 1 32.80 -13.11 -13.59
C SER A 1 32.45 -13.57 -12.18
N ASN A 2 31.93 -12.69 -11.32
CA ASN A 2 31.24 -13.04 -10.07
C ASN A 2 30.45 -11.78 -9.68
N SER A 3 29.14 -11.82 -9.94
CA SER A 3 28.20 -10.76 -9.60
C SER A 3 28.02 -10.70 -8.08
N VAL A 4 28.58 -9.65 -7.47
CA VAL A 4 28.38 -9.36 -6.05
C VAL A 4 27.11 -8.52 -5.95
N ASP A 5 26.07 -9.05 -5.30
CA ASP A 5 24.70 -8.50 -5.26
C ASP A 5 24.64 -7.14 -4.53
N GLN A 6 24.93 -6.04 -5.23
CA GLN A 6 24.49 -4.70 -4.84
C GLN A 6 22.95 -4.61 -4.93
N LEU A 7 22.33 -3.70 -4.17
CA LEU A 7 20.87 -3.47 -4.27
C LEU A 7 20.54 -2.99 -5.69
N THR A 8 20.01 -3.89 -6.53
CA THR A 8 19.63 -3.51 -7.89
C THR A 8 18.50 -2.48 -7.85
N LEU A 9 18.45 -1.58 -8.84
CA LEU A 9 17.33 -0.65 -8.99
C LEU A 9 15.97 -1.39 -9.05
N SER A 10 15.95 -2.59 -9.65
CA SER A 10 14.76 -3.45 -9.68
C SER A 10 14.32 -3.90 -8.28
N THR A 11 15.27 -4.33 -7.44
CA THR A 11 15.00 -4.71 -6.05
C THR A 11 14.56 -3.50 -5.23
N ALA A 12 15.26 -2.36 -5.36
CA ALA A 12 14.87 -1.11 -4.70
C ALA A 12 13.43 -0.71 -5.04
N LEU A 13 13.05 -0.73 -6.32
CA LEU A 13 11.69 -0.41 -6.76
C LEU A 13 10.63 -1.39 -6.23
N LYS A 14 10.97 -2.68 -6.02
CA LYS A 14 10.06 -3.68 -5.42
C LYS A 14 9.84 -3.46 -3.93
N LEU A 15 10.88 -3.04 -3.21
CA LEU A 15 10.82 -2.81 -1.75
C LEU A 15 10.26 -1.45 -1.39
N ARG A 16 10.38 -0.48 -2.30
CA ARG A 16 10.00 0.91 -2.06
C ARG A 16 8.55 1.14 -1.62
N PRO A 17 7.53 0.39 -2.11
CA PRO A 17 6.16 0.51 -1.59
C PRO A 17 6.00 0.14 -0.11
N TYR A 18 6.99 -0.52 0.49
CA TYR A 18 7.01 -0.92 1.90
C TYR A 18 7.91 -0.04 2.76
N VAL A 19 8.96 0.56 2.18
CA VAL A 19 9.84 1.55 2.84
C VAL A 19 9.34 2.96 2.53
N ARG A 20 8.12 3.26 3.00
CA ARG A 20 7.42 4.54 2.75
C ARG A 20 7.74 5.58 3.82
N PHE A 21 7.65 6.85 3.43
CA PHE A 21 7.61 7.95 4.40
C PHE A 21 6.42 7.79 5.35
N ASP A 22 6.45 8.49 6.48
CA ASP A 22 5.27 8.64 7.33
C ASP A 22 4.07 9.17 6.53
N GLU A 23 2.86 8.76 6.89
CA GLU A 23 1.65 9.10 6.11
C GLU A 23 1.40 10.62 6.06
N ALA A 24 1.77 11.35 7.12
CA ALA A 24 1.65 12.80 7.15
C ALA A 24 2.47 13.49 6.06
N VAL A 25 3.58 12.89 5.61
CA VAL A 25 4.38 13.41 4.49
C VAL A 25 3.57 13.41 3.20
N TYR A 26 2.84 12.33 2.92
CA TYR A 26 2.01 12.21 1.72
C TYR A 26 0.81 13.15 1.77
N ILE A 27 0.16 13.27 2.93
CA ILE A 27 -0.97 14.18 3.15
C ILE A 27 -0.53 15.63 2.89
N ASN A 28 0.55 16.08 3.55
CA ASN A 28 1.05 17.45 3.41
C ASN A 28 1.48 17.76 1.97
N ALA A 29 2.12 16.81 1.28
CA ALA A 29 2.48 16.97 -0.12
C ALA A 29 1.25 17.07 -1.03
N ALA A 30 0.22 16.24 -0.80
CA ALA A 30 -1.02 16.27 -1.57
C ALA A 30 -1.81 17.57 -1.36
N GLU A 31 -1.87 18.07 -0.12
CA GLU A 31 -2.48 19.37 0.18
C GLU A 31 -1.75 20.51 -0.52
N PHE A 32 -0.42 20.53 -0.45
CA PHE A 32 0.40 21.52 -1.14
C PHE A 32 0.15 21.48 -2.65
N VAL A 33 0.14 20.28 -3.25
CA VAL A 33 -0.09 20.12 -4.70
C VAL A 33 -1.48 20.62 -5.09
N ARG A 34 -2.52 20.24 -4.32
CA ARG A 34 -3.89 20.68 -4.55
C ARG A 34 -4.04 22.20 -4.46
N GLU A 35 -3.41 22.84 -3.47
CA GLU A 35 -3.45 24.29 -3.29
C GLU A 35 -2.77 25.06 -4.42
N HIS A 36 -1.61 24.59 -4.87
CA HIS A 36 -0.76 25.36 -5.79
C HIS A 36 -0.90 24.96 -7.27
N PHE A 37 -1.39 23.76 -7.55
CA PHE A 37 -1.50 23.21 -8.90
C PHE A 37 -2.90 22.67 -9.21
N GLY A 38 -3.71 22.32 -8.20
CA GLY A 38 -5.02 21.70 -8.41
C GLY A 38 -4.91 20.44 -9.26
N ASP A 39 -5.69 20.38 -10.34
CA ASP A 39 -5.65 19.29 -11.33
C ASP A 39 -4.73 19.60 -12.52
N GLU A 40 -4.06 20.77 -12.55
CA GLU A 40 -3.18 21.15 -13.67
C GLU A 40 -1.87 20.34 -13.68
N PRO A 41 -1.40 19.92 -14.88
CA PRO A 41 -0.11 19.26 -14.99
C PRO A 41 1.03 20.24 -14.68
N PHE A 42 2.00 19.78 -13.89
CA PHE A 42 3.18 20.56 -13.53
C PHE A 42 4.49 19.79 -13.73
N LEU A 43 5.56 20.54 -13.96
CA LEU A 43 6.93 20.07 -14.04
C LEU A 43 7.58 20.26 -12.67
N ALA A 44 8.03 19.19 -12.03
CA ALA A 44 8.90 19.31 -10.88
C ALA A 44 10.36 19.31 -11.31
N ILE A 45 11.14 20.22 -10.72
CA ILE A 45 12.57 20.34 -10.94
C ILE A 45 13.25 20.15 -9.61
N HIS A 46 14.19 19.20 -9.52
CA HIS A 46 15.13 19.13 -8.41
C HIS A 46 16.50 19.62 -8.87
N TRP A 47 16.85 20.84 -8.45
CA TRP A 47 18.10 21.52 -8.77
C TRP A 47 19.02 21.59 -7.56
N ARG A 48 19.96 20.64 -7.51
CA ARG A 48 21.00 20.58 -6.48
C ARG A 48 22.15 21.53 -6.83
N ARG A 49 22.37 22.54 -6.00
CA ARG A 49 23.31 23.64 -6.24
C ARG A 49 24.54 23.59 -5.34
N THR A 50 24.37 23.63 -4.02
CA THR A 50 25.43 24.08 -3.09
C THR A 50 26.75 23.29 -3.20
N ASP A 51 26.80 22.08 -2.64
CA ASP A 51 27.99 21.22 -2.67
C ASP A 51 28.31 20.70 -4.07
N PHE A 52 27.30 20.62 -4.95
CA PHE A 52 27.45 20.13 -6.31
C PHE A 52 28.23 21.10 -7.21
N LEU A 53 28.00 22.41 -7.08
CA LEU A 53 28.81 23.41 -7.78
C LEU A 53 30.27 23.42 -7.33
N GLN A 54 30.53 23.22 -6.03
CA GLN A 54 31.89 23.31 -5.50
C GLN A 54 32.72 22.06 -5.81
N VAL A 55 32.11 20.88 -5.73
CA VAL A 55 32.83 19.59 -5.76
C VAL A 55 32.62 18.84 -7.09
N ARG A 56 31.56 19.16 -7.84
CA ARG A 56 31.12 18.41 -9.02
C ARG A 56 30.84 19.31 -10.23
N ALA A 57 31.39 20.52 -10.28
CA ALA A 57 31.17 21.46 -11.38
C ALA A 57 31.41 20.84 -12.76
N SER A 58 32.46 20.03 -12.92
CA SER A 58 32.80 19.38 -14.20
C SER A 58 31.96 18.14 -14.53
N GLN A 59 31.07 17.70 -13.64
CA GLN A 59 30.30 16.48 -13.83
C GLN A 59 29.09 16.72 -14.75
N THR A 60 28.91 15.84 -15.76
CA THR A 60 27.77 15.90 -16.67
C THR A 60 26.44 15.89 -15.92
N GLY A 61 25.57 16.84 -16.23
CA GLY A 61 24.26 17.00 -15.59
C GLY A 61 24.22 17.86 -14.34
N VAL A 62 25.37 18.43 -13.95
CA VAL A 62 25.44 19.59 -13.04
C VAL A 62 25.39 20.86 -13.89
N LEU A 63 24.24 21.54 -13.87
CA LEU A 63 24.07 22.77 -14.64
C LEU A 63 24.91 23.88 -14.03
N GLN A 64 25.65 24.64 -14.84
CA GLN A 64 26.56 25.68 -14.35
C GLN A 64 25.87 27.01 -14.02
N SER A 65 24.66 27.26 -14.52
CA SER A 65 23.94 28.54 -14.33
C SER A 65 22.42 28.36 -14.22
N ALA A 66 21.75 29.37 -13.67
CA ALA A 66 20.29 29.51 -13.70
C ALA A 66 19.73 29.49 -15.13
N ASP A 67 20.41 30.13 -16.09
CA ASP A 67 19.98 30.14 -17.50
C ASP A 67 19.96 28.74 -18.11
N ASN A 68 20.93 27.90 -17.75
CA ASN A 68 20.94 26.51 -18.19
C ASN A 68 19.72 25.77 -17.64
N LEU A 69 19.35 26.00 -16.37
CA LEU A 69 18.16 25.39 -15.78
C LEU A 69 16.90 25.84 -16.52
N VAL A 70 16.75 27.14 -16.74
CA VAL A 70 15.60 27.72 -17.45
C VAL A 70 15.47 27.14 -18.86
N ARG A 71 16.58 26.97 -19.59
CA ARG A 71 16.57 26.36 -20.93
C ARG A 71 16.05 24.91 -20.89
N HIS A 72 16.52 24.11 -19.95
CA HIS A 72 16.05 22.72 -19.80
C HIS A 72 14.57 22.66 -19.39
N ALA A 73 14.17 23.48 -18.42
CA ALA A 73 12.79 23.57 -17.97
C ALA A 73 11.86 23.93 -19.13
N ARG A 74 12.20 24.98 -19.89
CA ARG A 74 11.42 25.42 -21.06
C ARG A 74 11.35 24.36 -22.16
N ALA A 75 12.43 23.63 -22.41
CA ALA A 75 12.41 22.54 -23.38
C ALA A 75 11.37 21.46 -23.02
N VAL A 76 11.31 21.06 -21.75
CA VAL A 76 10.30 20.09 -21.25
C VAL A 76 8.90 20.70 -21.28
N MET A 77 8.75 21.95 -20.82
CA MET A 77 7.47 22.66 -20.79
C MET A 77 6.85 22.79 -22.18
N VAL A 78 7.63 23.23 -23.18
CA VAL A 78 7.18 23.38 -24.57
C VAL A 78 6.86 22.01 -25.17
N ARG A 79 7.74 21.03 -25.00
CA ARG A 79 7.55 19.68 -25.56
C ARG A 79 6.28 18.99 -25.06
N HIS A 80 5.90 19.24 -23.80
CA HIS A 80 4.79 18.53 -23.15
C HIS A 80 3.59 19.42 -22.80
N GLY A 81 3.59 20.69 -23.22
CA GLY A 81 2.50 21.63 -22.96
C GLY A 81 2.29 21.98 -21.49
N ILE A 82 3.36 21.93 -20.67
CA ILE A 82 3.29 22.18 -19.22
C ILE A 82 3.49 23.66 -18.93
N LYS A 83 2.59 24.25 -18.12
CA LYS A 83 2.62 25.68 -17.77
C LYS A 83 3.09 25.96 -16.36
N ARG A 84 2.93 24.99 -15.45
CA ARG A 84 3.23 25.15 -14.02
C ARG A 84 4.54 24.45 -13.66
N VAL A 85 5.32 25.07 -12.78
CA VAL A 85 6.62 24.53 -12.35
C VAL A 85 6.70 24.50 -10.83
N TYR A 86 7.21 23.40 -10.28
CA TYR A 86 7.67 23.29 -8.90
C TYR A 86 9.21 23.22 -8.87
N LEU A 87 9.86 23.96 -7.98
CA LEU A 87 11.32 23.96 -7.84
C LEU A 87 11.77 23.52 -6.43
N ALA A 88 12.35 22.34 -6.36
CA ALA A 88 13.13 21.82 -5.24
C ALA A 88 14.60 22.22 -5.41
N THR A 89 15.14 23.05 -4.51
CA THR A 89 16.55 23.48 -4.60
C THR A 89 17.10 23.87 -3.23
N ASP A 90 18.37 23.53 -3.03
CA ASP A 90 19.17 23.95 -1.87
C ASP A 90 19.93 25.26 -2.11
N SER A 91 19.73 25.92 -3.26
CA SER A 91 20.33 27.24 -3.53
C SER A 91 19.74 28.31 -2.61
N ASP A 92 20.61 29.11 -2.00
CA ASP A 92 20.32 30.31 -1.22
C ASP A 92 20.75 31.60 -1.94
N ASP A 93 21.30 31.49 -3.16
CA ASP A 93 21.68 32.63 -3.99
C ASP A 93 20.42 33.36 -4.50
N LYS A 94 20.20 34.57 -3.98
CA LYS A 94 19.04 35.40 -4.33
C LYS A 94 19.03 35.82 -5.80
N HIS A 95 20.18 36.02 -6.43
CA HIS A 95 20.27 36.42 -7.83
C HIS A 95 19.87 35.26 -8.74
N GLU A 96 20.39 34.05 -8.49
CA GLU A 96 19.99 32.86 -9.27
C GLU A 96 18.50 32.55 -9.09
N LEU A 97 18.00 32.57 -7.86
CA LEU A 97 16.59 32.33 -7.58
C LEU A 97 15.68 33.38 -8.24
N SER A 98 16.08 34.65 -8.22
CA SER A 98 15.35 35.74 -8.90
C SER A 98 15.33 35.57 -10.41
N ALA A 99 16.45 35.13 -11.02
CA ALA A 99 16.53 34.87 -12.45
C ALA A 99 15.59 33.72 -12.86
N VAL A 100 15.60 32.61 -12.11
CA VAL A 100 14.67 31.49 -12.35
C VAL A 100 13.22 31.92 -12.14
N ALA A 101 12.93 32.68 -11.08
CA ALA A 101 11.58 33.16 -10.78
C ALA A 101 11.02 34.07 -11.88
N SER A 102 11.86 34.95 -12.43
CA SER A 102 11.47 35.84 -13.52
C SER A 102 11.21 35.09 -14.83
N ALA A 103 11.87 33.94 -15.03
CA ALA A 103 11.83 33.22 -16.30
C ALA A 103 10.76 32.13 -16.41
N ILE A 104 10.45 31.43 -15.30
CA ILE A 104 9.52 30.29 -15.27
C ILE A 104 8.57 30.28 -14.05
N SER A 105 8.63 31.30 -13.19
CA SER A 105 7.72 31.51 -12.04
C SER A 105 7.41 30.24 -11.24
N PRO A 106 8.42 29.53 -10.71
CA PRO A 106 8.20 28.26 -10.04
C PRO A 106 7.60 28.48 -8.65
N VAL A 107 6.74 27.55 -8.25
CA VAL A 107 6.28 27.40 -6.86
C VAL A 107 7.37 26.67 -6.07
N ARG A 108 7.56 27.05 -4.80
CA ARG A 108 8.52 26.41 -3.87
C ARG A 108 7.88 26.16 -2.52
N LEU A 109 8.25 25.06 -1.88
CA LEU A 109 7.97 24.84 -0.47
C LEU A 109 8.89 25.73 0.37
N MET A 110 8.33 26.75 1.02
CA MET A 110 9.10 27.67 1.87
C MET A 110 9.13 27.15 3.31
N ALA A 111 10.33 27.02 3.88
CA ALA A 111 10.46 26.77 5.31
C ALA A 111 10.11 28.04 6.11
N ALA A 112 9.50 27.88 7.29
CA ALA A 112 9.27 28.99 8.20
C ALA A 112 10.58 29.70 8.56
N SER A 113 10.52 31.01 8.84
CA SER A 113 11.68 31.90 9.03
C SER A 113 12.57 31.58 10.24
N GLN A 114 12.17 30.63 11.09
CA GLN A 114 12.91 30.17 12.28
C GLN A 114 13.70 28.90 11.97
N PRO A 115 14.91 28.70 12.52
CA PRO A 115 15.64 27.45 12.38
C PRO A 115 14.88 26.31 13.09
N GLY A 116 14.09 25.56 12.33
CA GLY A 116 13.39 24.37 12.82
C GLY A 116 14.35 23.26 13.25
N THR A 117 13.83 22.29 14.01
CA THR A 117 14.58 21.08 14.42
C THR A 117 15.12 20.31 13.21
N LEU A 118 16.16 19.48 13.39
CA LEU A 118 16.67 18.64 12.30
C LEU A 118 15.59 17.67 11.80
N ARG A 119 14.76 17.17 12.71
CA ARG A 119 13.55 16.41 12.40
C ARG A 119 12.62 17.16 11.46
N ARG A 120 12.24 18.40 11.78
CA ARG A 120 11.35 19.20 10.91
C ARG A 120 11.94 19.47 9.53
N ARG A 121 13.24 19.73 9.44
CA ARG A 121 13.92 19.90 8.14
C ARG A 121 13.90 18.62 7.31
N THR A 122 14.03 17.47 7.96
CA THR A 122 13.96 16.15 7.31
C THR A 122 12.54 15.87 6.82
N GLU A 123 11.52 16.18 7.62
CA GLU A 123 10.11 16.08 7.20
C GLU A 123 9.84 16.94 5.96
N LEU A 124 10.28 18.22 5.95
CA LEU A 124 10.11 19.11 4.80
C LEU A 124 10.81 18.57 3.54
N ALA A 125 12.02 18.02 3.69
CA ALA A 125 12.73 17.37 2.60
C ALA A 125 11.96 16.15 2.05
N ASN A 126 11.35 15.34 2.92
CA ASN A 126 10.51 14.20 2.51
C ASN A 126 9.22 14.66 1.81
N ILE A 127 8.61 15.76 2.27
CA ILE A 127 7.46 16.40 1.61
C ILE A 127 7.86 16.88 0.22
N GLU A 128 9.01 17.54 0.08
CA GLU A 128 9.52 18.03 -1.20
C GLU A 128 9.82 16.89 -2.20
N ILE A 129 10.38 15.78 -1.72
CA ILE A 129 10.53 14.54 -2.53
C ILE A 129 9.17 14.09 -3.04
N THR A 130 8.17 14.07 -2.16
CA THR A 130 6.82 13.59 -2.48
C THR A 130 6.10 14.53 -3.47
N ILE A 131 6.19 15.85 -3.30
CA ILE A 131 5.66 16.84 -4.26
C ILE A 131 6.28 16.63 -5.64
N CYS A 132 7.62 16.50 -5.69
CA CYS A 132 8.30 16.22 -6.95
C CYS A 132 7.89 14.87 -7.55
N ALA A 133 7.56 13.91 -6.70
CA ALA A 133 7.15 12.59 -7.12
C ALA A 133 5.74 12.51 -7.71
N MET A 134 4.87 13.46 -7.36
CA MET A 134 3.50 13.59 -7.89
C MET A 134 3.43 14.32 -9.24
N ALA A 135 4.50 15.04 -9.62
CA ALA A 135 4.51 15.88 -10.81
C ALA A 135 4.26 15.09 -12.11
N THR A 136 3.68 15.73 -13.12
CA THR A 136 3.44 15.09 -14.42
C THR A 136 4.76 14.72 -15.11
N HIS A 137 5.73 15.64 -15.07
CA HIS A 137 7.10 15.40 -15.52
C HIS A 137 8.07 15.82 -14.44
N PHE A 138 9.24 15.19 -14.41
CA PHE A 138 10.29 15.48 -13.45
C PHE A 138 11.64 15.65 -14.14
N LEU A 139 12.39 16.65 -13.71
CA LEU A 139 13.75 16.92 -14.14
C LEU A 139 14.68 17.05 -12.92
N GLY A 140 15.62 16.14 -12.78
CA GLY A 140 16.51 16.12 -11.60
C GLY A 140 17.99 16.33 -11.93
N THR A 141 18.77 16.80 -10.95
CA THR A 141 20.24 16.82 -11.04
C THR A 141 20.79 15.39 -11.07
N ARG A 142 21.60 15.09 -12.09
CA ARG A 142 22.23 13.77 -12.28
C ARG A 142 23.09 13.39 -11.08
N THR A 143 23.09 12.11 -10.71
CA THR A 143 23.85 11.52 -9.58
C THR A 143 23.49 12.01 -8.18
N SER A 144 22.44 12.83 -8.03
CA SER A 144 21.96 13.21 -6.70
C SER A 144 21.15 12.09 -6.06
N SER A 145 21.48 11.75 -4.82
CA SER A 145 20.68 10.81 -4.02
C SER A 145 19.25 11.31 -3.76
N PHE A 146 19.04 12.63 -3.79
CA PHE A 146 17.72 13.24 -3.69
C PHE A 146 16.92 13.09 -4.99
N THR A 147 17.56 13.31 -6.15
CA THR A 147 16.97 12.98 -7.47
C THR A 147 16.60 11.50 -7.55
N LEU A 148 17.50 10.62 -7.13
CA LEU A 148 17.24 9.18 -7.12
C LEU A 148 16.06 8.83 -6.20
N ALA A 149 16.00 9.42 -5.01
CA ALA A 149 14.89 9.26 -4.09
C ALA A 149 13.55 9.68 -4.71
N ILE A 150 13.51 10.81 -5.43
CA ILE A 150 12.32 11.25 -6.18
C ILE A 150 11.97 10.23 -7.26
N THR A 151 12.92 9.84 -8.10
CA THR A 151 12.71 8.88 -9.19
C THR A 151 12.17 7.54 -8.67
N GLU A 152 12.74 7.01 -7.58
CA GLU A 152 12.26 5.79 -6.92
C GLU A 152 10.81 5.96 -6.42
N GLU A 153 10.50 7.10 -5.79
CA GLU A 153 9.14 7.41 -5.30
C GLU A 153 8.14 7.54 -6.46
N ARG A 154 8.50 8.27 -7.52
CA ARG A 154 7.71 8.45 -8.75
C ARG A 154 7.27 7.13 -9.34
N HIS A 155 8.23 6.23 -9.52
CA HIS A 155 7.98 4.98 -10.22
C HIS A 155 7.34 3.92 -9.32
N ALA A 156 7.84 3.75 -8.09
CA ALA A 156 7.39 2.66 -7.24
C ALA A 156 6.13 3.01 -6.43
N VAL A 157 5.97 4.26 -6.01
CA VAL A 157 4.85 4.67 -5.13
C VAL A 157 3.72 5.31 -5.94
N PHE A 158 4.06 6.18 -6.89
CA PHE A 158 3.08 6.91 -7.72
C PHE A 158 2.82 6.27 -9.09
N GLY A 159 3.63 5.29 -9.51
CA GLY A 159 3.41 4.54 -10.75
C GLY A 159 3.63 5.35 -12.04
N HIS A 160 4.41 6.44 -11.98
CA HIS A 160 4.72 7.22 -13.16
C HIS A 160 5.56 6.42 -14.17
N PRO A 161 5.34 6.57 -15.49
CA PRO A 161 6.19 5.96 -16.51
C PRO A 161 7.62 6.54 -16.49
N LYS A 162 8.63 5.74 -16.86
CA LYS A 162 10.06 6.13 -16.84
C LYS A 162 10.35 7.32 -17.73
N GLU A 163 9.68 7.40 -18.87
CA GLU A 163 9.80 8.48 -19.86
C GLU A 163 9.34 9.86 -19.34
N THR A 164 8.63 9.90 -18.21
CA THR A 164 8.23 11.16 -17.57
C THR A 164 9.27 11.71 -16.60
N SER A 165 10.39 11.00 -16.43
CA SER A 165 11.53 11.39 -15.59
C SER A 165 12.75 11.62 -16.49
N GLY A 166 13.39 12.78 -16.33
CA GLY A 166 14.64 13.13 -17.00
C GLY A 166 15.70 13.60 -16.01
N GLU A 167 16.97 13.48 -16.41
CA GLU A 167 18.08 14.14 -15.71
C GLU A 167 18.53 15.35 -16.52
N MET A 168 18.94 16.41 -15.83
CA MET A 168 19.58 17.57 -16.46
C MET A 168 20.91 17.14 -17.10
N GLY A 169 21.28 17.72 -18.25
CA GLY A 169 22.40 17.23 -19.06
C GLY A 169 22.62 18.02 -20.35
N GLU A 170 22.99 17.34 -21.43
CA GLU A 170 22.98 17.93 -22.77
C GLU A 170 21.54 17.98 -23.29
N LEU A 171 21.15 19.13 -23.87
CA LEU A 171 19.83 19.25 -24.50
C LEU A 171 19.78 18.29 -25.70
N PRO A 172 18.67 17.57 -25.93
CA PRO A 172 18.52 16.82 -27.17
C PRO A 172 18.65 17.78 -28.36
N ASP A 173 19.44 17.40 -29.37
CA ASP A 173 19.64 18.20 -30.58
C ASP A 173 18.29 18.69 -31.12
N THR A 174 18.14 20.01 -31.21
CA THR A 174 17.01 20.64 -31.89
C THR A 174 16.93 20.11 -33.31
N PRO A 175 15.78 19.65 -33.81
CA PRO A 175 15.64 19.36 -35.23
C PRO A 175 15.78 20.68 -35.99
N THR A 176 16.87 20.83 -36.73
CA THR A 176 17.06 21.94 -37.68
C THR A 176 15.96 21.83 -38.76
N PRO A 177 15.22 22.91 -39.07
CA PRO A 177 14.26 22.87 -40.17
C PRO A 177 15.02 22.88 -41.50
N SER A 178 15.20 21.71 -42.11
CA SER A 178 15.74 21.62 -43.47
C SER A 178 14.63 21.90 -44.50
N LEU A 179 14.94 22.78 -45.45
CA LEU A 179 14.12 23.09 -46.63
C LEU A 179 13.84 21.82 -47.48
N PRO A 180 12.71 21.78 -48.21
CA PRO A 180 12.32 20.60 -48.96
C PRO A 180 13.10 20.48 -50.27
N SER A 181 13.90 19.41 -50.40
CA SER A 181 14.40 18.93 -51.70
C SER A 181 13.44 17.90 -52.29
N ARG A 182 13.24 18.05 -53.61
CA ARG A 182 12.31 17.35 -54.52
C ARG A 182 12.52 15.81 -54.55
N PRO A 183 11.48 14.99 -54.83
CA PRO A 183 11.46 13.58 -54.49
C PRO A 183 12.15 12.69 -55.53
N GLN A 184 12.79 11.62 -55.06
CA GLN A 184 13.06 10.43 -55.88
C GLN A 184 12.41 9.20 -55.22
N HIS A 185 11.79 8.41 -56.09
CA HIS A 185 10.97 7.24 -55.82
C HIS A 185 11.63 6.20 -54.91
N SER A 186 10.93 5.79 -53.85
CA SER A 186 10.91 4.39 -53.40
C SER A 186 9.73 4.15 -52.43
N GLN A 187 8.79 3.35 -52.93
CA GLN A 187 7.77 2.53 -52.29
C GLN A 187 7.16 2.96 -50.94
N ALA A 188 5.84 3.21 -51.00
CA ALA A 188 4.98 3.60 -49.91
C ALA A 188 4.83 2.52 -48.82
N ILE A 189 5.15 2.91 -47.58
CA ILE A 189 4.54 2.37 -46.36
C ILE A 189 3.54 3.45 -45.87
N PRO A 190 2.31 3.12 -45.44
CA PRO A 190 1.36 4.14 -45.00
C PRO A 190 1.92 4.86 -43.77
N PRO A 191 1.70 6.18 -43.62
CA PRO A 191 2.17 6.90 -42.44
C PRO A 191 1.35 6.45 -41.22
N VAL A 192 2.01 5.75 -40.31
CA VAL A 192 1.54 5.60 -38.94
C VAL A 192 1.65 6.98 -38.30
N THR A 193 0.53 7.68 -38.17
CA THR A 193 0.39 8.89 -37.37
C THR A 193 0.69 8.55 -35.91
N SER A 194 1.95 8.70 -35.50
CA SER A 194 2.37 8.63 -34.10
C SER A 194 2.07 9.96 -33.41
N GLN A 195 0.81 10.14 -33.00
CA GLN A 195 0.54 11.13 -31.96
C GLN A 195 1.29 10.72 -30.69
N PRO A 196 1.91 11.67 -29.96
CA PRO A 196 2.53 11.36 -28.66
C PRO A 196 1.47 10.76 -27.73
N PRO A 197 1.82 9.74 -26.92
CA PRO A 197 0.86 9.11 -26.03
C PRO A 197 0.31 10.18 -25.08
N PRO A 198 -1.01 10.24 -24.91
CA PRO A 198 -1.63 11.35 -24.20
C PRO A 198 -1.26 11.37 -22.72
N SER A 199 -0.96 12.57 -22.20
CA SER A 199 -0.22 12.81 -20.96
C SER A 199 -1.07 12.80 -19.68
N SER A 200 -2.41 12.76 -19.77
CA SER A 200 -3.32 12.63 -18.63
C SER A 200 -3.88 11.19 -18.52
N PRO A 201 -4.29 10.71 -17.32
CA PRO A 201 -5.00 9.44 -17.19
C PRO A 201 -6.20 9.33 -18.13
N VAL A 202 -7.00 10.40 -18.24
CA VAL A 202 -8.13 10.53 -19.19
C VAL A 202 -7.66 10.43 -20.64
N GLY A 203 -6.53 11.04 -20.96
CA GLY A 203 -5.88 10.94 -22.26
C GLY A 203 -5.47 9.50 -22.58
N ARG A 204 -4.77 8.81 -21.67
CA ARG A 204 -4.36 7.40 -21.84
C ARG A 204 -5.57 6.47 -21.97
N ILE A 205 -6.66 6.79 -21.29
CA ILE A 205 -7.96 6.11 -21.40
C ILE A 205 -8.55 6.32 -22.81
N LYS A 206 -8.56 7.55 -23.33
CA LYS A 206 -8.95 7.85 -24.72
C LYS A 206 -8.09 7.11 -25.76
N ALA A 207 -6.78 6.94 -25.52
CA ALA A 207 -5.90 6.21 -26.42
C ALA A 207 -6.10 4.68 -26.44
N ARG A 208 -6.68 4.09 -25.37
CA ARG A 208 -7.03 2.65 -25.34
C ARG A 208 -8.40 2.37 -25.97
N GLY A 209 -9.30 3.36 -25.96
CA GLY A 209 -10.60 3.34 -26.68
C GLY A 209 -11.53 2.19 -26.32
N ARG A 210 -11.30 1.45 -25.23
CA ARG A 210 -12.06 0.25 -24.88
C ARG A 210 -12.37 0.17 -23.40
N PHE A 211 -13.65 0.01 -23.09
CA PHE A 211 -14.21 0.15 -21.75
C PHE A 211 -15.00 -1.09 -21.35
N LEU A 212 -15.01 -1.37 -20.05
CA LEU A 212 -15.82 -2.39 -19.40
C LEU A 212 -16.62 -1.72 -18.28
N LEU A 213 -17.94 -1.82 -18.32
CA LEU A 213 -18.86 -1.32 -17.31
C LEU A 213 -19.59 -2.50 -16.68
N PHE A 214 -20.02 -2.34 -15.43
CA PHE A 214 -20.86 -3.33 -14.77
C PHE A 214 -21.83 -2.70 -13.77
N ASP A 215 -22.96 -3.35 -13.54
CA ASP A 215 -23.91 -3.07 -12.46
C ASP A 215 -24.36 -4.39 -11.81
N VAL A 216 -24.61 -4.33 -10.51
CA VAL A 216 -25.03 -5.48 -9.71
C VAL A 216 -26.55 -5.53 -9.55
N ILE A 217 -27.08 -6.69 -9.16
CA ILE A 217 -28.50 -6.84 -8.86
C ILE A 217 -28.96 -5.79 -7.81
N PRO A 218 -30.15 -5.16 -7.97
CA PRO A 218 -30.62 -4.04 -7.15
C PRO A 218 -30.51 -4.18 -5.63
N HIS A 219 -30.77 -5.38 -5.09
CA HIS A 219 -30.83 -5.63 -3.65
C HIS A 219 -29.50 -6.03 -3.01
N GLU A 220 -28.39 -5.97 -3.75
CA GLU A 220 -27.08 -6.36 -3.22
C GLU A 220 -26.43 -5.29 -2.35
N GLN A 221 -25.96 -5.68 -1.17
CA GLN A 221 -25.29 -4.78 -0.21
C GLN A 221 -23.85 -4.47 -0.63
N VAL A 222 -23.28 -3.40 -0.06
CA VAL A 222 -21.96 -2.85 -0.41
C VAL A 222 -20.84 -3.91 -0.42
N ASN A 223 -20.82 -4.84 0.53
CA ASN A 223 -19.80 -5.90 0.54
C ASN A 223 -19.86 -6.83 -0.68
N LYS A 224 -21.06 -7.13 -1.20
CA LYS A 224 -21.20 -7.92 -2.42
C LYS A 224 -20.88 -7.08 -3.66
N GLN A 225 -21.24 -5.80 -3.66
CA GLN A 225 -20.81 -4.83 -4.69
C GLN A 225 -19.28 -4.75 -4.80
N ARG A 226 -18.57 -4.70 -3.66
CA ARG A 226 -17.09 -4.74 -3.63
C ARG A 226 -16.50 -6.01 -4.24
N ARG A 227 -17.14 -7.16 -4.02
CA ARG A 227 -16.70 -8.42 -4.64
C ARG A 227 -16.97 -8.48 -6.14
N ALA A 228 -18.13 -7.99 -6.58
CA ALA A 228 -18.41 -7.83 -8.01
C ALA A 228 -17.38 -6.88 -8.66
N HIS A 229 -17.04 -5.79 -7.99
CA HIS A 229 -15.99 -4.88 -8.43
C HIS A 229 -14.64 -5.60 -8.61
N MET A 230 -14.19 -6.40 -7.64
CA MET A 230 -12.97 -7.20 -7.79
C MET A 230 -13.06 -8.17 -8.97
N PHE A 231 -14.21 -8.80 -9.20
CA PHE A 231 -14.43 -9.67 -10.37
C PHE A 231 -14.27 -8.91 -11.70
N TYR A 232 -14.94 -7.76 -11.85
CA TYR A 232 -14.85 -6.99 -13.08
C TYR A 232 -13.51 -6.29 -13.27
N LEU A 233 -12.78 -6.00 -12.19
CA LEU A 233 -11.39 -5.57 -12.26
C LEU A 233 -10.49 -6.65 -12.87
N ASP A 234 -10.60 -7.88 -12.38
CA ASP A 234 -9.87 -9.02 -12.94
C ASP A 234 -10.24 -9.27 -14.41
N LEU A 235 -11.53 -9.17 -14.76
CA LEU A 235 -11.99 -9.30 -16.13
C LEU A 235 -11.45 -8.17 -17.03
N ALA A 236 -11.50 -6.92 -16.57
CA ALA A 236 -10.99 -5.76 -17.28
C ALA A 236 -9.48 -5.88 -17.55
N MET A 237 -8.72 -6.39 -16.58
CA MET A 237 -7.29 -6.67 -16.72
C MET A 237 -7.04 -7.72 -17.80
N ARG A 238 -7.78 -8.84 -17.77
CA ARG A 238 -7.67 -9.91 -18.78
C ARG A 238 -8.05 -9.45 -20.19
N LEU A 239 -9.08 -8.62 -20.31
CA LEU A 239 -9.52 -8.05 -21.59
C LEU A 239 -8.73 -6.81 -22.03
N LYS A 240 -7.84 -6.29 -21.18
CA LYS A 240 -7.08 -5.03 -21.39
C LYS A 240 -7.99 -3.82 -21.66
N ARG A 241 -9.16 -3.77 -21.01
CA ARG A 241 -10.15 -2.68 -21.11
C ARG A 241 -10.06 -1.77 -19.89
N THR A 242 -10.26 -0.46 -20.04
CA THR A 242 -10.43 0.44 -18.88
C THR A 242 -11.69 0.05 -18.13
N LEU A 243 -11.62 -0.13 -16.82
CA LEU A 243 -12.80 -0.43 -16.01
C LEU A 243 -13.52 0.88 -15.64
N VAL A 244 -14.81 0.95 -15.90
CA VAL A 244 -15.67 2.04 -15.44
C VAL A 244 -16.25 1.64 -14.09
N LEU A 245 -16.00 2.46 -13.07
CA LEU A 245 -16.46 2.25 -11.70
C LEU A 245 -17.94 2.64 -11.63
N PRO A 246 -18.86 1.73 -11.26
CA PRO A 246 -20.23 2.10 -11.01
C PRO A 246 -20.36 2.91 -9.72
N ARG A 247 -21.44 3.67 -9.60
CA ARG A 247 -21.88 4.22 -8.32
C ARG A 247 -22.12 3.08 -7.33
N THR A 248 -21.73 3.30 -6.09
CA THR A 248 -22.05 2.41 -4.99
C THR A 248 -23.50 2.65 -4.57
N ARG A 249 -24.31 1.59 -4.59
CA ARG A 249 -25.72 1.64 -4.19
C ARG A 249 -25.83 1.41 -2.68
N LEU A 250 -26.35 2.39 -1.95
CA LEU A 250 -26.56 2.32 -0.50
C LEU A 250 -28.02 2.02 -0.21
N LEU A 251 -28.26 0.93 0.51
CA LEU A 251 -29.61 0.39 0.72
C LEU A 251 -30.11 0.69 2.13
N ARG A 252 -31.33 1.20 2.23
CA ARG A 252 -32.05 1.34 3.50
C ARG A 252 -32.91 0.11 3.74
N ARG A 253 -32.72 -0.58 4.86
CA ARG A 253 -33.62 -1.68 5.25
C ARG A 253 -34.97 -1.12 5.70
N VAL A 254 -36.05 -1.83 5.36
CA VAL A 254 -37.42 -1.51 5.77
C VAL A 254 -38.02 -2.70 6.54
N GLY A 255 -38.49 -2.44 7.77
CA GLY A 255 -39.02 -3.46 8.67
C GLY A 255 -37.97 -4.46 9.18
N THR A 256 -38.43 -5.59 9.71
CA THR A 256 -37.60 -6.61 10.39
C THR A 256 -37.09 -7.72 9.46
N GLY A 257 -37.41 -7.69 8.15
CA GLY A 257 -37.00 -8.72 7.18
C GLY A 257 -35.88 -8.28 6.22
N SER A 258 -35.59 -9.07 5.19
CA SER A 258 -34.58 -8.78 4.14
C SER A 258 -35.01 -7.74 3.10
N ARG A 259 -36.03 -6.93 3.38
CA ARG A 259 -36.56 -5.96 2.42
C ARG A 259 -35.80 -4.64 2.52
N PHE A 260 -35.51 -4.05 1.37
CA PHE A 260 -34.91 -2.73 1.26
C PHE A 260 -35.92 -1.74 0.68
N ALA A 261 -35.77 -0.46 1.02
CA ALA A 261 -36.54 0.62 0.43
C ALA A 261 -36.30 0.63 -1.10
N PRO A 262 -37.32 0.99 -1.89
CA PRO A 262 -37.21 0.99 -3.35
C PRO A 262 -36.21 2.05 -3.87
N ASP A 263 -36.00 3.13 -3.11
CA ASP A 263 -35.14 4.25 -3.49
C ASP A 263 -33.78 4.15 -2.80
N PRO A 264 -32.74 3.64 -3.46
CA PRO A 264 -31.38 3.65 -2.92
C PRO A 264 -30.74 5.04 -3.01
N GLU A 265 -29.78 5.29 -2.12
CA GLU A 265 -28.84 6.39 -2.27
C GLU A 265 -27.64 5.92 -3.11
N TYR A 266 -27.10 6.77 -3.97
CA TYR A 266 -25.93 6.46 -4.79
C TYR A 266 -24.79 7.41 -4.45
N VAL A 267 -23.59 6.85 -4.31
CA VAL A 267 -22.35 7.61 -4.07
C VAL A 267 -21.27 7.16 -5.04
N GLY A 268 -20.33 8.04 -5.36
CA GLY A 268 -19.16 7.70 -6.16
C GLY A 268 -18.28 6.65 -5.48
N TRP A 269 -17.49 5.89 -6.24
CA TRP A 269 -16.59 4.90 -5.63
C TRP A 269 -15.54 5.57 -4.75
N GLY A 270 -15.01 6.72 -5.21
CA GLY A 270 -14.07 7.57 -4.48
C GLY A 270 -14.57 8.13 -3.14
N GLU A 271 -15.87 8.07 -2.84
CA GLU A 271 -16.39 8.51 -1.54
C GLU A 271 -16.24 7.47 -0.43
N LEU A 272 -16.04 6.20 -0.79
CA LEU A 272 -15.97 5.07 0.15
C LEU A 272 -14.67 4.26 0.05
N PHE A 273 -13.98 4.38 -1.09
CA PHE A 273 -12.82 3.57 -1.44
C PHE A 273 -11.69 4.41 -2.03
N ASN A 274 -10.45 3.95 -1.84
CA ASN A 274 -9.27 4.61 -2.38
C ASN A 274 -9.10 4.29 -3.88
N VAL A 275 -9.71 5.10 -4.74
CA VAL A 275 -9.62 4.97 -6.21
C VAL A 275 -8.17 5.13 -6.70
N SER A 276 -7.35 5.93 -6.03
CA SER A 276 -5.94 6.08 -6.39
C SER A 276 -5.17 4.77 -6.24
N ALA A 277 -5.41 3.98 -5.18
CA ALA A 277 -4.81 2.66 -5.01
C ALA A 277 -5.20 1.70 -6.14
N LEU A 278 -6.47 1.75 -6.55
CA LEU A 278 -6.99 0.94 -7.66
C LEU A 278 -6.35 1.32 -9.00
N SER A 279 -6.23 2.62 -9.27
CA SER A 279 -5.66 3.15 -10.52
C SER A 279 -4.19 2.78 -10.75
N LYS A 280 -3.46 2.43 -9.68
CA LYS A 280 -2.08 1.91 -9.77
C LYS A 280 -2.02 0.50 -10.38
N LEU A 281 -3.06 -0.31 -10.15
CA LEU A 281 -3.12 -1.68 -10.67
C LEU A 281 -3.57 -1.71 -12.14
N HIS A 282 -4.62 -0.98 -12.45
CA HIS A 282 -5.27 -1.03 -13.76
C HIS A 282 -6.02 0.28 -14.05
N PRO A 283 -6.16 0.73 -15.31
CA PRO A 283 -6.89 1.96 -15.60
C PRO A 283 -8.36 1.86 -15.21
N VAL A 284 -8.79 2.86 -14.44
CA VAL A 284 -10.16 3.02 -13.97
C VAL A 284 -10.64 4.45 -14.19
N ILE A 285 -11.94 4.62 -14.36
CA ILE A 285 -12.64 5.90 -14.48
C ILE A 285 -14.02 5.80 -13.82
N GLU A 286 -14.51 6.86 -13.18
CA GLU A 286 -15.86 6.86 -12.59
C GLU A 286 -16.95 6.90 -13.67
N LEU A 287 -18.15 6.40 -13.38
CA LEU A 287 -19.25 6.30 -14.34
C LEU A 287 -19.64 7.66 -14.94
N GLU A 288 -19.74 8.70 -14.12
CA GLU A 288 -20.08 10.06 -14.55
C GLU A 288 -19.08 10.57 -15.60
N GLN A 289 -17.78 10.43 -15.30
CA GLN A 289 -16.70 10.86 -16.17
C GLN A 289 -16.71 10.07 -17.49
N TYR A 290 -17.06 8.78 -17.44
CA TYR A 290 -17.25 8.00 -18.66
C TYR A 290 -18.41 8.55 -19.49
N LEU A 291 -19.59 8.77 -18.88
CA LEU A 291 -20.79 9.22 -19.60
C LEU A 291 -20.66 10.59 -20.25
N GLU A 292 -19.90 11.50 -19.64
CA GLU A 292 -19.59 12.82 -20.21
C GLU A 292 -18.73 12.71 -21.49
N LEU A 293 -17.89 11.69 -21.57
CA LEU A 293 -16.90 11.52 -22.64
C LEU A 293 -17.32 10.50 -23.69
N HIS A 294 -18.17 9.54 -23.32
CA HIS A 294 -18.44 8.32 -24.06
C HIS A 294 -19.92 7.94 -23.92
N SER A 295 -20.70 8.17 -24.98
CA SER A 295 -22.09 7.75 -25.12
C SER A 295 -22.45 7.74 -26.61
N PRO A 296 -23.19 6.74 -27.14
CA PRO A 296 -23.83 5.60 -26.44
C PRO A 296 -22.88 4.43 -26.14
N VAL A 297 -23.27 3.54 -25.20
CA VAL A 297 -22.54 2.30 -24.93
C VAL A 297 -22.74 1.28 -26.06
N SER A 298 -21.65 0.65 -26.54
CA SER A 298 -21.72 -0.21 -27.74
C SER A 298 -22.55 -1.48 -27.55
N LEU A 299 -22.35 -2.20 -26.45
CA LEU A 299 -23.12 -3.40 -26.13
C LEU A 299 -23.44 -3.47 -24.65
N HIS A 300 -24.73 -3.61 -24.35
CA HIS A 300 -25.22 -3.92 -23.03
C HIS A 300 -25.65 -5.38 -22.95
N VAL A 301 -25.03 -6.13 -22.05
CA VAL A 301 -25.30 -7.54 -21.76
C VAL A 301 -26.05 -7.60 -20.44
N LYS A 302 -27.35 -7.90 -20.51
CA LYS A 302 -28.15 -8.18 -19.32
C LYS A 302 -27.95 -9.65 -18.94
N ILE A 303 -27.29 -9.89 -17.81
CA ILE A 303 -27.14 -11.25 -17.26
C ILE A 303 -28.51 -11.66 -16.77
N ASN A 304 -29.14 -12.63 -17.45
CA ASN A 304 -30.52 -12.98 -17.18
C ASN A 304 -30.72 -14.45 -16.79
N HIS A 305 -31.52 -14.64 -15.75
CA HIS A 305 -32.04 -15.94 -15.30
C HIS A 305 -33.54 -16.14 -15.67
N GLN A 306 -34.23 -15.14 -16.25
CA GLN A 306 -35.69 -15.13 -16.48
C GLN A 306 -36.13 -14.63 -17.88
N GLY A 307 -35.24 -14.56 -18.87
CA GLY A 307 -35.57 -14.19 -20.27
C GLY A 307 -35.68 -12.67 -20.53
N CYS A 308 -34.97 -12.17 -21.54
CA CYS A 308 -35.11 -10.80 -22.03
C CYS A 308 -34.91 -10.78 -23.55
N ALA A 309 -35.56 -9.83 -24.21
CA ALA A 309 -35.47 -9.68 -25.66
C ALA A 309 -34.15 -9.01 -26.05
N GLU A 310 -33.54 -9.46 -27.15
CA GLU A 310 -32.52 -8.66 -27.82
C GLU A 310 -33.20 -7.42 -28.40
N VAL A 311 -32.66 -6.25 -28.07
CA VAL A 311 -33.20 -4.98 -28.53
C VAL A 311 -32.06 -4.23 -29.21
N GLY A 312 -32.37 -3.55 -30.31
CA GLY A 312 -31.44 -2.62 -30.95
C GLY A 312 -31.14 -1.39 -30.08
N ALA A 313 -30.85 -0.27 -30.72
CA ALA A 313 -30.57 0.96 -30.00
C ALA A 313 -31.74 1.35 -29.09
N SER A 314 -31.46 1.59 -27.81
CA SER A 314 -32.49 1.82 -26.79
C SER A 314 -31.95 2.60 -25.59
N GLN A 315 -32.85 3.11 -24.75
CA GLN A 315 -32.53 3.57 -23.40
C GLN A 315 -32.72 2.41 -22.43
N VAL A 316 -31.73 2.16 -21.57
CA VAL A 316 -31.80 1.11 -20.55
C VAL A 316 -31.49 1.67 -19.16
N PRO A 317 -32.18 1.19 -18.11
CA PRO A 317 -31.80 1.48 -16.75
C PRO A 317 -30.49 0.78 -16.42
N PHE A 318 -29.48 1.54 -15.98
CA PHE A 318 -28.18 1.02 -15.58
C PHE A 318 -27.62 1.83 -14.42
N ASN A 319 -27.34 1.18 -13.28
CA ASN A 319 -26.73 1.79 -12.11
C ASN A 319 -27.44 3.08 -11.61
N GLY A 320 -28.78 3.12 -11.71
CA GLY A 320 -29.59 4.27 -11.27
C GLY A 320 -29.73 5.39 -12.30
N LEU A 321 -29.23 5.19 -13.53
CA LEU A 321 -29.32 6.13 -14.64
C LEU A 321 -30.11 5.52 -15.82
N GLN A 322 -30.60 6.37 -16.71
CA GLN A 322 -31.03 5.97 -18.04
C GLN A 322 -29.86 6.15 -19.00
N MET A 323 -29.42 5.06 -19.62
CA MET A 323 -28.25 5.03 -20.49
C MET A 323 -28.62 4.66 -21.93
N SER A 324 -28.08 5.42 -22.88
CA SER A 324 -28.14 5.09 -24.31
C SER A 324 -27.24 3.90 -24.62
N VAL A 325 -27.80 2.86 -25.24
CA VAL A 325 -27.05 1.68 -25.70
C VAL A 325 -27.32 1.43 -27.19
N SER A 326 -26.31 1.04 -27.95
CA SER A 326 -26.45 0.72 -29.37
C SER A 326 -27.12 -0.64 -29.59
N ARG A 327 -26.89 -1.59 -28.68
CA ARG A 327 -27.51 -2.91 -28.69
C ARG A 327 -27.60 -3.46 -27.27
N SER A 328 -28.71 -4.12 -26.97
CA SER A 328 -28.86 -4.95 -25.76
C SER A 328 -29.04 -6.42 -26.11
N MET A 329 -28.41 -7.29 -25.34
CA MET A 329 -28.59 -8.74 -25.45
C MET A 329 -28.64 -9.44 -24.10
N CYS A 330 -29.03 -10.71 -24.13
CA CYS A 330 -29.26 -11.52 -22.94
C CYS A 330 -28.41 -12.79 -23.03
N MET A 331 -27.36 -12.86 -22.21
CA MET A 331 -26.45 -14.00 -22.25
C MET A 331 -25.90 -14.30 -20.86
N ALA A 332 -26.29 -15.45 -20.30
CA ALA A 332 -25.72 -15.94 -19.07
C ALA A 332 -24.31 -16.52 -19.32
N GLY A 333 -23.37 -16.23 -18.42
CA GLY A 333 -22.04 -16.82 -18.41
C GLY A 333 -21.02 -16.20 -19.37
N LEU A 334 -21.43 -15.24 -20.22
CA LEU A 334 -20.50 -14.56 -21.13
C LEU A 334 -19.35 -13.88 -20.37
N GLN A 335 -19.61 -13.37 -19.16
CA GLN A 335 -18.60 -12.74 -18.31
C GLN A 335 -17.48 -13.69 -17.85
N TYR A 336 -17.67 -15.00 -17.98
CA TYR A 336 -16.65 -16.02 -17.65
C TYR A 336 -15.86 -16.47 -18.87
N ASP A 337 -16.35 -16.20 -20.09
CA ASP A 337 -15.75 -16.64 -21.35
C ASP A 337 -14.85 -15.54 -21.94
N VAL A 338 -13.66 -15.41 -21.36
CA VAL A 338 -12.65 -14.44 -21.80
C VAL A 338 -12.25 -14.68 -23.26
N THR A 339 -12.22 -15.94 -23.70
CA THR A 339 -11.87 -16.30 -25.08
C THR A 339 -12.89 -15.74 -26.06
N LYS A 340 -14.18 -15.95 -25.78
CA LYS A 340 -15.27 -15.39 -26.59
C LYS A 340 -15.27 -13.87 -26.55
N LEU A 341 -15.12 -13.26 -25.38
CA LEU A 341 -15.03 -11.79 -25.22
C LEU A 341 -13.80 -11.17 -25.92
N SER A 342 -12.77 -11.98 -26.20
CA SER A 342 -11.57 -11.58 -26.94
C SER A 342 -11.65 -11.89 -28.45
N SER A 343 -12.73 -12.52 -28.92
CA SER A 343 -12.94 -12.76 -30.35
C SER A 343 -13.33 -11.47 -31.08
N ASN A 344 -13.14 -11.43 -32.41
CA ASN A 344 -13.49 -10.28 -33.26
C ASN A 344 -14.94 -9.80 -33.08
N GLN A 345 -15.84 -10.66 -32.60
CA GLN A 345 -17.23 -10.26 -32.31
C GLN A 345 -17.34 -9.19 -31.20
N TYR A 346 -16.46 -9.22 -30.19
CA TYR A 346 -16.55 -8.32 -29.03
C TYR A 346 -15.25 -7.53 -28.76
N ALA A 347 -14.12 -7.95 -29.32
CA ALA A 347 -12.81 -7.34 -29.08
C ALA A 347 -12.75 -5.87 -29.54
N ASP A 348 -13.46 -5.55 -30.63
CA ASP A 348 -13.44 -4.24 -31.29
C ASP A 348 -14.53 -3.29 -30.78
N LEU A 349 -15.42 -3.76 -29.89
CA LEU A 349 -16.44 -2.90 -29.28
C LEU A 349 -15.78 -1.88 -28.36
N GLU A 350 -16.14 -0.60 -28.52
CA GLU A 350 -15.68 0.50 -27.66
C GLU A 350 -16.09 0.23 -26.21
N SER A 351 -17.33 -0.15 -25.94
CA SER A 351 -17.77 -0.42 -24.57
C SER A 351 -18.66 -1.66 -24.43
N LEU A 352 -18.39 -2.41 -23.36
CA LEU A 352 -19.15 -3.57 -22.92
C LEU A 352 -19.72 -3.27 -21.54
N ALA A 353 -21.04 -3.31 -21.38
CA ALA A 353 -21.70 -3.11 -20.08
C ALA A 353 -22.42 -4.38 -19.63
N PHE A 354 -22.17 -4.86 -18.42
CA PHE A 354 -22.86 -6.00 -17.84
C PHE A 354 -23.82 -5.55 -16.74
N SER A 355 -25.10 -5.91 -16.81
CA SER A 355 -26.05 -5.63 -15.72
C SER A 355 -26.54 -6.89 -15.05
N ASN A 356 -27.08 -6.74 -13.82
CA ASN A 356 -27.56 -7.81 -12.97
C ASN A 356 -26.49 -8.83 -12.58
N SER A 357 -25.25 -8.37 -12.37
CA SER A 357 -24.18 -9.26 -11.90
C SER A 357 -24.37 -9.66 -10.43
N VAL A 358 -24.05 -10.93 -10.15
CA VAL A 358 -23.84 -11.51 -8.80
C VAL A 358 -22.45 -12.13 -8.67
N ASP A 359 -21.57 -11.80 -9.61
CA ASP A 359 -20.30 -12.48 -9.81
C ASP A 359 -19.34 -12.21 -8.65
N GLN A 360 -18.68 -13.25 -8.18
CA GLN A 360 -17.69 -13.14 -7.12
C GLN A 360 -16.48 -14.01 -7.42
N LEU A 361 -15.31 -13.51 -7.05
CA LEU A 361 -14.07 -14.28 -7.16
C LEU A 361 -13.97 -15.35 -6.08
N THR A 362 -13.14 -16.35 -6.35
CA THR A 362 -12.63 -17.22 -5.28
C THR A 362 -11.84 -16.40 -4.27
N LEU A 363 -11.75 -16.87 -3.03
CA LEU A 363 -10.99 -16.16 -1.99
C LEU A 363 -9.53 -15.95 -2.41
N SER A 364 -8.88 -16.96 -3.01
CA SER A 364 -7.49 -16.87 -3.45
C SER A 364 -7.24 -15.77 -4.48
N THR A 365 -8.16 -15.55 -5.41
CA THR A 365 -8.04 -14.47 -6.40
C THR A 365 -8.41 -13.12 -5.78
N ALA A 366 -9.46 -13.06 -4.95
CA ALA A 366 -9.85 -11.85 -4.24
C ALA A 366 -8.71 -11.30 -3.37
N LEU A 367 -7.98 -12.17 -2.66
CA LEU A 367 -6.84 -11.78 -1.82
C LEU A 367 -5.70 -11.09 -2.60
N LYS A 368 -5.55 -11.37 -3.90
CA LYS A 368 -4.55 -10.70 -4.76
C LYS A 368 -4.96 -9.27 -5.14
N LEU A 369 -6.26 -9.03 -5.27
CA LEU A 369 -6.81 -7.73 -5.68
C LEU A 369 -7.16 -6.84 -4.49
N ARG A 370 -7.44 -7.43 -3.33
CA ARG A 370 -7.86 -6.70 -2.13
C ARG A 370 -6.89 -5.59 -1.67
N PRO A 371 -5.55 -5.70 -1.83
CA PRO A 371 -4.64 -4.60 -1.52
C PRO A 371 -4.82 -3.35 -2.39
N TYR A 372 -5.52 -3.45 -3.52
CA TYR A 372 -5.80 -2.33 -4.43
C TYR A 372 -7.24 -1.83 -4.33
N VAL A 373 -8.21 -2.73 -4.06
CA VAL A 373 -9.61 -2.36 -3.77
C VAL A 373 -9.75 -2.02 -2.29
N ARG A 374 -9.11 -0.93 -1.86
CA ARG A 374 -9.02 -0.51 -0.45
C ARG A 374 -10.15 0.43 -0.05
N PHE A 375 -10.50 0.38 1.22
CA PHE A 375 -11.33 1.43 1.82
C PHE A 375 -10.61 2.78 1.75
N ASP A 376 -11.37 3.86 1.88
CA ASP A 376 -10.79 5.18 2.09
C ASP A 376 -9.82 5.19 3.30
N GLU A 377 -8.78 6.02 3.24
CA GLU A 377 -7.73 6.01 4.27
C GLU A 377 -8.26 6.37 5.65
N ALA A 378 -9.28 7.24 5.74
CA ALA A 378 -9.91 7.61 7.01
C ALA A 378 -10.52 6.39 7.73
N VAL A 379 -10.95 5.35 7.01
CA VAL A 379 -11.45 4.11 7.62
C VAL A 379 -10.35 3.43 8.44
N TYR A 380 -9.13 3.35 7.91
CA TYR A 380 -8.00 2.73 8.59
C TYR A 380 -7.55 3.54 9.80
N ILE A 381 -7.50 4.87 9.67
CA ILE A 381 -7.15 5.78 10.76
C ILE A 381 -8.15 5.63 11.91
N ASN A 382 -9.45 5.75 11.63
CA ASN A 382 -10.50 5.66 12.65
C ASN A 382 -10.51 4.27 13.33
N ALA A 383 -10.28 3.20 12.59
CA ALA A 383 -10.19 1.86 13.16
C ALA A 383 -8.97 1.70 14.08
N ALA A 384 -7.81 2.23 13.67
CA ALA A 384 -6.58 2.19 14.46
C ALA A 384 -6.71 3.01 15.76
N GLU A 385 -7.31 4.19 15.69
CA GLU A 385 -7.61 5.02 16.88
C GLU A 385 -8.55 4.30 17.84
N PHE A 386 -9.64 3.72 17.34
CA PHE A 386 -10.56 2.94 18.15
C PHE A 386 -9.87 1.76 18.84
N VAL A 387 -9.03 1.02 18.10
CA VAL A 387 -8.30 -0.13 18.65
C VAL A 387 -7.32 0.32 19.73
N ARG A 388 -6.56 1.39 19.48
CA ARG A 388 -5.61 1.95 20.45
C ARG A 388 -6.31 2.40 21.74
N GLU A 389 -7.46 3.06 21.62
CA GLU A 389 -8.23 3.55 22.77
C GLU A 389 -8.81 2.41 23.63
N HIS A 390 -9.35 1.37 22.99
CA HIS A 390 -10.13 0.34 23.70
C HIS A 390 -9.35 -0.93 24.04
N PHE A 391 -8.26 -1.20 23.33
CA PHE A 391 -7.46 -2.41 23.49
C PHE A 391 -5.97 -2.13 23.70
N GLY A 392 -5.47 -0.96 23.28
CA GLY A 392 -4.03 -0.65 23.35
C GLY A 392 -3.22 -1.72 22.63
N ASP A 393 -2.22 -2.26 23.33
CA ASP A 393 -1.39 -3.37 22.84
C ASP A 393 -1.91 -4.77 23.27
N GLU A 394 -3.03 -4.83 24.00
CA GLU A 394 -3.58 -6.11 24.48
C GLU A 394 -4.18 -6.93 23.33
N PRO A 395 -3.93 -8.25 23.27
CA PRO A 395 -4.56 -9.11 22.29
C PRO A 395 -6.06 -9.19 22.52
N PHE A 396 -6.84 -9.09 21.44
CA PHE A 396 -8.29 -9.18 21.48
C PHE A 396 -8.85 -10.13 20.42
N LEU A 397 -10.01 -10.70 20.74
CA LEU A 397 -10.82 -11.52 19.85
C LEU A 397 -11.87 -10.61 19.21
N ALA A 398 -11.86 -10.50 17.88
CA ALA A 398 -12.99 -9.92 17.18
C ALA A 398 -14.00 -10.98 16.78
N ILE A 399 -15.28 -10.68 17.02
CA ILE A 399 -16.39 -11.55 16.66
C ILE A 399 -17.29 -10.78 15.71
N HIS A 400 -17.58 -11.37 14.56
CA HIS A 400 -18.65 -10.88 13.69
C HIS A 400 -19.86 -11.82 13.79
N TRP A 401 -20.91 -11.34 14.46
CA TRP A 401 -22.14 -12.07 14.74
C TRP A 401 -23.30 -11.50 13.92
N ARG A 402 -23.60 -12.13 12.78
CA ARG A 402 -24.70 -11.77 11.90
C ARG A 402 -25.97 -12.44 12.39
N ARG A 403 -26.96 -11.63 12.78
CA ARG A 403 -28.21 -12.08 13.38
C ARG A 403 -29.41 -11.85 12.49
N THR A 404 -29.73 -10.59 12.21
CA THR A 404 -31.07 -10.14 11.83
C THR A 404 -31.80 -11.01 10.78
N ASP A 405 -31.51 -10.84 9.49
CA ASP A 405 -32.12 -11.61 8.40
C ASP A 405 -31.62 -13.06 8.35
N PHE A 406 -30.45 -13.33 8.93
CA PHE A 406 -29.86 -14.66 8.96
C PHE A 406 -30.68 -15.64 9.81
N LEU A 407 -31.29 -15.19 10.90
CA LEU A 407 -32.19 -16.03 11.70
C LEU A 407 -33.48 -16.40 10.97
N GLN A 408 -33.97 -15.55 10.07
CA GLN A 408 -35.21 -15.82 9.35
C GLN A 408 -34.97 -16.73 8.15
N VAL A 409 -33.89 -16.47 7.40
CA VAL A 409 -33.66 -17.08 6.08
C VAL A 409 -32.63 -18.21 6.13
N ARG A 410 -31.78 -18.27 7.16
CA ARG A 410 -30.62 -19.17 7.27
C ARG A 410 -30.53 -19.86 8.63
N ALA A 411 -31.64 -19.98 9.36
CA ALA A 411 -31.65 -20.59 10.70
C ALA A 411 -31.00 -21.98 10.72
N SER A 412 -31.26 -22.81 9.72
CA SER A 412 -30.72 -24.17 9.63
C SER A 412 -29.28 -24.24 9.10
N GLN A 413 -28.67 -23.12 8.71
CA GLN A 413 -27.36 -23.12 8.10
C GLN A 413 -26.26 -23.24 9.17
N THR A 414 -25.35 -24.21 9.00
CA THR A 414 -24.20 -24.39 9.90
C THR A 414 -23.43 -23.08 10.06
N GLY A 415 -23.13 -22.73 11.31
CA GLY A 415 -22.40 -21.50 11.66
C GLY A 415 -23.27 -20.25 11.84
N VAL A 416 -24.58 -20.36 11.61
CA VAL A 416 -25.56 -19.38 12.10
C VAL A 416 -25.97 -19.78 13.52
N LEU A 417 -25.43 -19.07 14.50
CA LEU A 417 -25.70 -19.39 15.90
C LEU A 417 -27.11 -18.94 16.30
N GLN A 418 -27.87 -19.86 16.88
CA GLN A 418 -29.29 -19.65 17.21
C GLN A 418 -29.51 -18.77 18.45
N SER A 419 -28.56 -18.69 19.37
CA SER A 419 -28.68 -17.94 20.63
C SER A 419 -27.41 -17.19 21.03
N ALA A 420 -27.56 -16.19 21.89
CA ALA A 420 -26.46 -15.52 22.60
C ALA A 420 -25.57 -16.51 23.38
N ASP A 421 -26.15 -17.53 24.02
CA ASP A 421 -25.38 -18.55 24.76
C ASP A 421 -24.44 -19.35 23.83
N ASN A 422 -24.90 -19.66 22.62
CA ASN A 422 -24.06 -20.32 21.63
C ASN A 422 -22.87 -19.44 21.25
N LEU A 423 -23.09 -18.12 21.07
CA LEU A 423 -22.03 -17.16 20.79
C LEU A 423 -21.00 -17.11 21.92
N VAL A 424 -21.48 -17.00 23.16
CA VAL A 424 -20.64 -16.96 24.36
C VAL A 424 -19.79 -18.23 24.48
N ARG A 425 -20.37 -19.41 24.24
CA ARG A 425 -19.62 -20.68 24.26
C ARG A 425 -18.49 -20.70 23.24
N HIS A 426 -18.77 -20.26 22.00
CA HIS A 426 -17.74 -20.17 20.97
C HIS A 426 -16.65 -19.14 21.30
N ALA A 427 -17.04 -17.96 21.77
CA ALA A 427 -16.12 -16.91 22.18
C ALA A 427 -15.19 -17.42 23.29
N ARG A 428 -15.74 -18.02 24.34
CA ARG A 428 -14.98 -18.58 25.47
C ARG A 428 -14.03 -19.68 25.03
N ALA A 429 -14.44 -20.56 24.12
CA ALA A 429 -13.55 -21.60 23.59
C ALA A 429 -12.29 -21.01 22.93
N VAL A 430 -12.44 -19.98 22.10
CA VAL A 430 -11.31 -19.28 21.46
C VAL A 430 -10.50 -18.50 22.49
N MET A 431 -11.16 -17.78 23.39
CA MET A 431 -10.51 -17.01 24.46
C MET A 431 -9.63 -17.88 25.35
N VAL A 432 -10.16 -19.01 25.83
CA VAL A 432 -9.42 -19.97 26.66
C VAL A 432 -8.26 -20.59 25.88
N ARG A 433 -8.52 -21.07 24.66
CA ARG A 433 -7.50 -21.72 23.83
C ARG A 433 -6.30 -20.83 23.53
N HIS A 434 -6.52 -19.52 23.39
CA HIS A 434 -5.49 -18.57 22.95
C HIS A 434 -5.10 -17.55 24.03
N GLY A 435 -5.61 -17.68 25.26
CA GLY A 435 -5.30 -16.77 26.37
C GLY A 435 -5.77 -15.33 26.15
N ILE A 436 -6.87 -15.13 25.42
CA ILE A 436 -7.41 -13.80 25.08
C ILE A 436 -8.44 -13.38 26.11
N LYS A 437 -8.33 -12.14 26.61
CA LYS A 437 -9.23 -11.58 27.63
C LYS A 437 -10.19 -10.53 27.09
N ARG A 438 -9.80 -9.82 26.03
CA ARG A 438 -10.56 -8.71 25.45
C ARG A 438 -11.35 -9.16 24.23
N VAL A 439 -12.57 -8.65 24.08
CA VAL A 439 -13.45 -9.01 22.96
C VAL A 439 -13.96 -7.74 22.29
N TYR A 440 -13.94 -7.73 20.95
CA TYR A 440 -14.70 -6.80 20.11
C TYR A 440 -15.87 -7.54 19.46
N LEU A 441 -17.07 -6.93 19.44
CA LEU A 441 -18.25 -7.51 18.82
C LEU A 441 -18.82 -6.60 17.72
N ALA A 442 -18.68 -7.05 16.47
CA ALA A 442 -19.44 -6.53 15.33
C ALA A 442 -20.74 -7.34 15.18
N THR A 443 -21.89 -6.70 15.32
CA THR A 443 -23.18 -7.37 15.16
C THR A 443 -24.25 -6.41 14.66
N ASP A 444 -25.12 -6.92 13.80
CA ASP A 444 -26.33 -6.23 13.37
C ASP A 444 -27.53 -6.49 14.29
N SER A 445 -27.36 -7.25 15.38
CA SER A 445 -28.42 -7.47 16.37
C SER A 445 -28.80 -6.17 17.09
N ASP A 446 -30.09 -5.92 17.16
CA ASP A 446 -30.74 -4.85 17.93
C ASP A 446 -31.55 -5.39 19.13
N ASP A 447 -31.53 -6.72 19.35
CA ASP A 447 -32.19 -7.35 20.49
C ASP A 447 -31.45 -7.03 21.80
N LYS A 448 -32.09 -6.23 22.66
CA LYS A 448 -31.52 -5.78 23.93
C LYS A 448 -31.23 -6.94 24.89
N HIS A 449 -32.05 -8.00 24.90
CA HIS A 449 -31.86 -9.13 25.79
C HIS A 449 -30.63 -9.94 25.37
N GLU A 450 -30.48 -10.21 24.07
CA GLU A 450 -29.30 -10.90 23.55
C GLU A 450 -28.02 -10.11 23.79
N LEU A 451 -28.04 -8.82 23.47
CA LEU A 451 -26.89 -7.95 23.69
C LEU A 451 -26.52 -7.86 25.17
N SER A 452 -27.51 -7.79 26.07
CA SER A 452 -27.28 -7.80 27.52
C SER A 452 -26.70 -9.12 28.01
N ALA A 453 -27.17 -10.26 27.47
CA ALA A 453 -26.66 -11.57 27.82
C ALA A 453 -25.19 -11.74 27.39
N VAL A 454 -24.85 -11.34 26.16
CA VAL A 454 -23.47 -11.35 25.67
C VAL A 454 -22.60 -10.38 26.48
N ALA A 455 -23.10 -9.17 26.76
CA ALA A 455 -22.38 -8.18 27.56
C ALA A 455 -22.05 -8.69 28.96
N SER A 456 -23.01 -9.32 29.64
CA SER A 456 -22.82 -9.87 30.98
C SER A 456 -21.83 -11.04 31.00
N ALA A 457 -21.69 -11.77 29.89
CA ALA A 457 -20.91 -13.01 29.85
C ALA A 457 -19.46 -12.84 29.40
N ILE A 458 -19.17 -11.88 28.49
CA ILE A 458 -17.85 -11.67 27.87
C ILE A 458 -17.45 -10.20 27.70
N SER A 459 -18.25 -9.24 28.21
CA SER A 459 -17.96 -7.80 28.24
C SER A 459 -17.34 -7.24 26.94
N PRO A 460 -17.97 -7.43 25.77
CA PRO A 460 -17.37 -7.01 24.51
C PRO A 460 -17.44 -5.49 24.34
N VAL A 461 -16.39 -4.93 23.76
CA VAL A 461 -16.40 -3.57 23.23
C VAL A 461 -17.11 -3.56 21.87
N ARG A 462 -17.85 -2.50 21.58
CA ARG A 462 -18.56 -2.31 20.30
C ARG A 462 -18.37 -0.89 19.79
N LEU A 463 -18.28 -0.72 18.47
CA LEU A 463 -18.38 0.59 17.85
C LEU A 463 -19.84 1.05 17.90
N MET A 464 -20.13 2.10 18.67
CA MET A 464 -21.47 2.66 18.78
C MET A 464 -21.67 3.78 17.76
N ALA A 465 -22.76 3.70 16.98
CA ALA A 465 -23.21 4.84 16.20
C ALA A 465 -23.77 5.91 17.15
N ALA A 466 -23.54 7.19 16.85
CA ALA A 466 -24.18 8.29 17.58
C ALA A 466 -25.71 8.14 17.56
N SER A 467 -26.40 8.63 18.59
CA SER A 467 -27.84 8.44 18.86
C SER A 467 -28.80 8.98 17.79
N GLN A 468 -28.29 9.60 16.72
CA GLN A 468 -29.06 10.19 15.63
C GLN A 468 -29.04 9.26 14.39
N PRO A 469 -30.14 9.18 13.61
CA PRO A 469 -30.12 8.42 12.35
C PRO A 469 -29.16 9.08 11.36
N GLY A 470 -27.93 8.58 11.27
CA GLY A 470 -26.94 9.01 10.30
C GLY A 470 -27.33 8.66 8.85
N THR A 471 -26.69 9.33 7.88
CA THR A 471 -26.87 9.06 6.45
C THR A 471 -26.51 7.60 6.10
N LEU A 472 -27.00 7.08 4.97
CA LEU A 472 -26.63 5.72 4.52
C LEU A 472 -25.13 5.61 4.26
N ARG A 473 -24.54 6.68 3.73
CA ARG A 473 -23.08 6.82 3.60
C ARG A 473 -22.38 6.65 4.94
N ARG A 474 -22.78 7.39 5.98
CA ARG A 474 -22.15 7.29 7.31
C ARG A 474 -22.26 5.89 7.91
N ARG A 475 -23.41 5.23 7.74
CA ARG A 475 -23.57 3.83 8.17
C ARG A 475 -22.63 2.87 7.45
N THR A 476 -22.41 3.12 6.15
CA THR A 476 -21.46 2.33 5.34
C THR A 476 -20.01 2.57 5.77
N GLU A 477 -19.64 3.82 6.06
CA GLU A 477 -18.33 4.15 6.62
C GLU A 477 -18.09 3.45 7.96
N LEU A 478 -19.07 3.50 8.88
CA LEU A 478 -19.00 2.79 10.17
C LEU A 478 -18.84 1.28 9.96
N ALA A 479 -19.59 0.69 9.03
CA ALA A 479 -19.45 -0.73 8.69
C ALA A 479 -18.04 -1.07 8.16
N ASN A 480 -17.45 -0.20 7.34
CA ASN A 480 -16.06 -0.37 6.87
C ASN A 480 -15.04 -0.24 8.00
N ILE A 481 -15.28 0.66 8.98
CA ILE A 481 -14.47 0.78 10.19
C ILE A 481 -14.58 -0.50 11.03
N GLU A 482 -15.79 -1.04 11.24
CA GLU A 482 -15.98 -2.31 11.96
C GLU A 482 -15.27 -3.48 11.28
N ILE A 483 -15.35 -3.59 9.94
CA ILE A 483 -14.60 -4.60 9.18
C ILE A 483 -13.11 -4.48 9.49
N THR A 484 -12.59 -3.26 9.52
CA THR A 484 -11.17 -2.98 9.74
C THR A 484 -10.75 -3.25 11.19
N ILE A 485 -11.56 -2.89 12.19
CA ILE A 485 -11.34 -3.24 13.60
C ILE A 485 -11.28 -4.76 13.76
N CYS A 486 -12.26 -5.48 13.20
CA CYS A 486 -12.25 -6.95 13.22
C CYS A 486 -11.02 -7.52 12.50
N ALA A 487 -10.53 -6.83 11.47
CA ALA A 487 -9.39 -7.26 10.72
C ALA A 487 -8.04 -7.08 11.44
N MET A 488 -7.97 -6.17 12.40
CA MET A 488 -6.78 -5.93 13.23
C MET A 488 -6.65 -6.90 14.41
N ALA A 489 -7.72 -7.63 14.76
CA ALA A 489 -7.76 -8.48 15.93
C ALA A 489 -6.72 -9.61 15.92
N THR A 490 -6.28 -10.05 17.09
CA THR A 490 -5.33 -11.18 17.21
C THR A 490 -5.95 -12.46 16.67
N HIS A 491 -7.21 -12.73 17.04
CA HIS A 491 -8.03 -13.80 16.47
C HIS A 491 -9.37 -13.25 16.02
N PHE A 492 -9.92 -13.86 14.98
CA PHE A 492 -11.21 -13.49 14.44
C PHE A 492 -12.14 -14.71 14.35
N LEU A 493 -13.38 -14.52 14.76
CA LEU A 493 -14.45 -15.51 14.65
C LEU A 493 -15.66 -14.90 13.93
N GLY A 494 -15.95 -15.39 12.73
CA GLY A 494 -17.00 -14.84 11.88
C GLY A 494 -18.23 -15.74 11.73
N THR A 495 -19.34 -15.15 11.31
CA THR A 495 -20.54 -15.91 10.91
C THR A 495 -20.35 -16.51 9.53
N ARG A 496 -20.53 -17.83 9.40
CA ARG A 496 -20.35 -18.57 8.15
C ARG A 496 -21.24 -18.04 7.04
N THR A 497 -20.71 -17.96 5.82
CA THR A 497 -21.40 -17.47 4.60
C THR A 497 -21.82 -16.00 4.58
N SER A 498 -21.48 -15.21 5.60
CA SER A 498 -21.71 -13.77 5.55
C SER A 498 -20.68 -13.08 4.68
N SER A 499 -21.14 -12.23 3.76
CA SER A 499 -20.26 -11.36 2.96
C SER A 499 -19.49 -10.36 3.83
N PHE A 500 -20.00 -10.03 5.02
CA PHE A 500 -19.30 -9.19 5.99
C PHE A 500 -18.15 -9.95 6.67
N THR A 501 -18.38 -11.20 7.08
CA THR A 501 -17.30 -12.10 7.54
C THR A 501 -16.23 -12.24 6.48
N LEU A 502 -16.64 -12.51 5.23
CA LEU A 502 -15.72 -12.67 4.13
C LEU A 502 -14.91 -11.40 3.87
N ALA A 503 -15.52 -10.22 4.00
CA ALA A 503 -14.83 -8.95 3.93
C ALA A 503 -13.73 -8.81 4.98
N ILE A 504 -14.03 -9.18 6.23
CA ILE A 504 -13.06 -9.19 7.32
C ILE A 504 -11.92 -10.16 7.00
N THR A 505 -12.24 -11.40 6.60
CA THR A 505 -11.23 -12.40 6.24
C THR A 505 -10.32 -11.92 5.09
N GLU A 506 -10.89 -11.31 4.05
CA GLU A 506 -10.14 -10.71 2.95
C GLU A 506 -9.19 -9.60 3.48
N GLU A 507 -9.68 -8.71 4.34
CA GLU A 507 -8.90 -7.63 4.94
C GLU A 507 -7.75 -8.14 5.82
N ARG A 508 -8.08 -9.09 6.70
CA ARG A 508 -7.13 -9.73 7.64
C ARG A 508 -5.93 -10.29 6.90
N HIS A 509 -6.18 -11.04 5.83
CA HIS A 509 -5.12 -11.73 5.13
C HIS A 509 -4.40 -10.84 4.13
N ALA A 510 -5.13 -10.07 3.32
CA ALA A 510 -4.53 -9.31 2.23
C ALA A 510 -3.96 -7.95 2.66
N VAL A 511 -4.55 -7.29 3.66
CA VAL A 511 -4.18 -5.92 4.07
C VAL A 511 -3.36 -5.93 5.36
N PHE A 512 -3.70 -6.80 6.32
CA PHE A 512 -3.03 -6.90 7.61
C PHE A 512 -2.06 -8.08 7.73
N GLY A 513 -2.06 -9.02 6.78
CA GLY A 513 -1.09 -10.12 6.74
C GLY A 513 -1.26 -11.16 7.86
N HIS A 514 -2.45 -11.28 8.44
CA HIS A 514 -2.71 -12.28 9.48
C HIS A 514 -2.63 -13.71 8.92
N PRO A 515 -2.05 -14.67 9.68
CA PRO A 515 -2.07 -16.08 9.30
C PRO A 515 -3.49 -16.65 9.23
N LYS A 516 -3.71 -17.65 8.36
CA LYS A 516 -5.03 -18.26 8.14
C LYS A 516 -5.60 -18.87 9.41
N GLU A 517 -4.76 -19.50 10.20
CA GLU A 517 -5.09 -20.16 11.47
C GLU A 517 -5.64 -19.20 12.55
N THR A 518 -5.45 -17.89 12.39
CA THR A 518 -5.99 -16.87 13.31
C THR A 518 -7.41 -16.44 12.95
N SER A 519 -8.00 -17.02 11.90
CA SER A 519 -9.35 -16.71 11.43
C SER A 519 -10.18 -17.99 11.40
N GLY A 520 -11.33 -17.96 12.07
CA GLY A 520 -12.28 -19.06 12.10
C GLY A 520 -13.69 -18.60 11.76
N GLU A 521 -14.54 -19.53 11.38
CA GLU A 521 -15.98 -19.33 11.29
C GLU A 521 -16.67 -20.11 12.43
N MET A 522 -17.76 -19.56 12.95
CA MET A 522 -18.62 -20.25 13.91
C MET A 522 -19.19 -21.52 13.25
N GLY A 523 -19.38 -22.58 14.02
CA GLY A 523 -19.73 -23.90 13.51
C GLY A 523 -20.18 -24.83 14.63
N GLU A 524 -19.94 -26.13 14.46
CA GLU A 524 -20.07 -27.08 15.56
C GLU A 524 -18.81 -26.99 16.43
N LEU A 525 -19.00 -26.91 17.75
CA LEU A 525 -17.89 -27.06 18.69
C LEU A 525 -17.51 -28.54 18.68
N PRO A 526 -16.20 -28.90 18.63
CA PRO A 526 -15.80 -30.29 18.81
C PRO A 526 -16.38 -30.78 20.14
N ASP A 527 -17.01 -31.96 20.12
CA ASP A 527 -17.54 -32.59 21.32
C ASP A 527 -16.47 -32.53 22.42
N THR A 528 -16.78 -31.83 23.51
CA THR A 528 -15.97 -31.86 24.71
C THR A 528 -15.68 -33.32 25.05
N PRO A 529 -14.42 -33.75 25.17
CA PRO A 529 -14.17 -35.06 25.75
C PRO A 529 -14.71 -35.00 27.18
N THR A 530 -15.76 -35.77 27.44
CA THR A 530 -16.19 -36.09 28.80
C THR A 530 -14.95 -36.52 29.59
N PRO A 531 -14.72 -36.05 30.82
CA PRO A 531 -13.61 -36.54 31.62
C PRO A 531 -13.91 -37.99 32.00
N SER A 532 -13.51 -38.95 31.16
CA SER A 532 -13.53 -40.36 31.51
C SER A 532 -12.35 -40.62 32.45
N LEU A 533 -12.65 -41.09 33.65
CA LEU A 533 -11.70 -41.69 34.59
C LEU A 533 -10.75 -42.66 33.86
N PRO A 534 -9.45 -42.70 34.20
CA PRO A 534 -8.48 -43.46 33.44
C PRO A 534 -8.66 -44.96 33.72
N SER A 535 -9.22 -45.69 32.75
CA SER A 535 -9.06 -47.14 32.64
C SER A 535 -7.73 -47.46 31.96
N ARG A 536 -6.84 -48.10 32.71
CA ARG A 536 -5.55 -48.70 32.30
C ARG A 536 -5.78 -49.66 31.12
N PRO A 537 -4.95 -49.63 30.05
CA PRO A 537 -4.00 -50.75 29.89
C PRO A 537 -2.65 -50.41 29.20
N GLN A 538 -1.62 -51.07 29.76
CA GLN A 538 -0.51 -51.81 29.15
C GLN A 538 0.25 -51.31 27.90
N HIS A 539 1.58 -51.19 28.12
CA HIS A 539 2.71 -51.37 27.19
C HIS A 539 2.54 -50.94 25.72
N SER A 540 3.25 -49.88 25.30
CA SER A 540 4.57 -50.01 24.65
C SER A 540 5.08 -48.69 24.05
N GLN A 541 6.37 -48.47 24.27
CA GLN A 541 7.33 -47.56 23.59
C GLN A 541 7.19 -46.04 23.79
N ALA A 542 8.20 -45.50 24.49
CA ALA A 542 8.41 -44.09 24.77
C ALA A 542 8.92 -43.34 23.53
N ILE A 543 8.23 -42.25 23.19
CA ILE A 543 8.76 -41.14 22.39
C ILE A 543 9.08 -40.00 23.39
N PRO A 544 10.25 -39.35 23.32
CA PRO A 544 10.60 -38.31 24.29
C PRO A 544 9.67 -37.08 24.14
N PRO A 545 9.42 -36.34 25.23
CA PRO A 545 8.42 -35.29 25.24
C PRO A 545 8.92 -34.07 24.44
N VAL A 546 8.19 -33.74 23.37
CA VAL A 546 8.28 -32.44 22.72
C VAL A 546 7.57 -31.43 23.63
N THR A 547 8.35 -30.64 24.37
CA THR A 547 7.87 -29.43 25.06
C THR A 547 7.46 -28.39 24.02
N SER A 548 6.21 -28.42 23.57
CA SER A 548 5.62 -27.34 22.76
C SER A 548 5.02 -26.28 23.68
N GLN A 549 5.79 -25.23 23.99
CA GLN A 549 5.18 -23.98 24.43
C GLN A 549 4.29 -23.41 23.30
N PRO A 550 3.14 -22.81 23.62
CA PRO A 550 2.31 -22.16 22.62
C PRO A 550 3.09 -21.03 21.92
N PRO A 551 2.95 -20.84 20.60
CA PRO A 551 3.67 -19.79 19.90
C PRO A 551 3.19 -18.43 20.42
N PRO A 552 4.11 -17.52 20.76
CA PRO A 552 3.78 -16.27 21.41
C PRO A 552 2.97 -15.32 20.48
N SER A 553 1.98 -14.63 21.06
CA SER A 553 0.82 -14.05 20.38
C SER A 553 0.97 -12.59 19.90
N SER A 554 2.08 -11.91 20.20
CA SER A 554 2.41 -10.58 19.64
C SER A 554 3.49 -10.69 18.55
N PRO A 555 3.64 -9.71 17.63
CA PRO A 555 4.80 -9.65 16.72
C PRO A 555 6.13 -9.76 17.49
N VAL A 556 6.23 -9.06 18.63
CA VAL A 556 7.34 -9.13 19.60
C VAL A 556 7.51 -10.54 20.18
N GLY A 557 6.40 -11.20 20.49
CA GLY A 557 6.36 -12.60 20.88
C GLY A 557 6.93 -13.52 19.80
N ARG A 558 6.42 -13.44 18.57
CA ARG A 558 6.89 -14.23 17.41
C ARG A 558 8.36 -13.99 17.09
N ILE A 559 8.86 -12.78 17.36
CA ILE A 559 10.27 -12.40 17.28
C ILE A 559 11.10 -13.12 18.37
N LYS A 560 10.60 -13.16 19.62
CA LYS A 560 11.20 -13.91 20.74
C LYS A 560 11.31 -15.42 20.46
N ALA A 561 10.38 -15.98 19.67
CA ALA A 561 10.40 -17.39 19.25
C ALA A 561 11.32 -17.70 18.05
N ARG A 562 11.79 -16.69 17.31
CA ARG A 562 12.63 -16.88 16.10
C ARG A 562 14.12 -16.59 16.31
N GLY A 563 14.51 -16.01 17.45
CA GLY A 563 15.88 -16.01 18.02
C GLY A 563 17.01 -15.57 17.10
N ARG A 564 16.76 -14.91 15.96
CA ARG A 564 17.78 -14.53 14.98
C ARG A 564 17.54 -13.15 14.41
N PHE A 565 18.48 -12.27 14.69
CA PHE A 565 18.43 -10.84 14.42
C PHE A 565 19.54 -10.44 13.44
N LEU A 566 19.19 -9.49 12.57
CA LEU A 566 20.13 -8.78 11.73
C LEU A 566 20.09 -7.31 12.14
N LEU A 567 21.23 -6.79 12.59
CA LEU A 567 21.42 -5.38 12.91
C LEU A 567 22.36 -4.77 11.87
N PHE A 568 22.18 -3.48 11.61
CA PHE A 568 23.13 -2.74 10.80
C PHE A 568 23.25 -1.30 11.26
N ASP A 569 24.40 -0.68 11.00
CA ASP A 569 24.65 0.74 11.18
C ASP A 569 25.30 1.32 9.93
N VAL A 570 24.88 2.54 9.62
CA VAL A 570 25.31 3.30 8.44
C VAL A 570 26.45 4.24 8.83
N ILE A 571 27.30 4.56 7.84
CA ILE A 571 28.45 5.43 8.06
C ILE A 571 28.03 6.76 8.73
N PRO A 572 28.80 7.27 9.72
CA PRO A 572 28.51 8.48 10.49
C PRO A 572 27.98 9.70 9.72
N HIS A 573 28.47 9.93 8.50
CA HIS A 573 28.21 11.16 7.74
C HIS A 573 27.16 10.99 6.63
N GLU A 574 26.38 9.91 6.63
CA GLU A 574 25.39 9.67 5.57
C GLU A 574 24.04 10.35 5.81
N GLN A 575 23.52 10.98 4.76
CA GLN A 575 22.21 11.65 4.78
C GLN A 575 21.06 10.64 4.78
N VAL A 576 19.90 11.05 5.32
CA VAL A 576 18.71 10.20 5.53
C VAL A 576 18.31 9.39 4.30
N ASN A 577 18.35 9.96 3.09
CA ASN A 577 18.01 9.23 1.86
C ASN A 577 18.93 8.03 1.59
N LYS A 578 20.23 8.16 1.87
CA LYS A 578 21.17 7.06 1.73
C LYS A 578 21.02 6.04 2.86
N GLN A 579 20.71 6.51 4.08
CA GLN A 579 20.35 5.60 5.17
C GLN A 579 19.15 4.74 4.76
N ARG A 580 18.08 5.34 4.23
CA ARG A 580 16.91 4.61 3.72
C ARG A 580 17.25 3.57 2.65
N ARG A 581 18.21 3.85 1.78
CA ARG A 581 18.65 2.89 0.77
C ARG A 581 19.40 1.70 1.38
N ALA A 582 20.27 1.97 2.35
CA ALA A 582 20.89 0.92 3.16
C ALA A 582 19.83 0.08 3.88
N HIS A 583 18.74 0.69 4.39
CA HIS A 583 17.64 -0.05 4.99
C HIS A 583 16.98 -1.02 3.99
N MET A 584 16.73 -0.59 2.75
CA MET A 584 16.20 -1.48 1.70
C MET A 584 17.15 -2.65 1.41
N PHE A 585 18.46 -2.41 1.38
CA PHE A 585 19.45 -3.47 1.23
C PHE A 585 19.42 -4.47 2.38
N TYR A 586 19.44 -3.99 3.63
CA TYR A 586 19.44 -4.87 4.81
C TYR A 586 18.11 -5.56 5.03
N LEU A 587 17.00 -4.97 4.58
CA LEU A 587 15.70 -5.65 4.51
C LEU A 587 15.73 -6.83 3.56
N ASP A 588 16.24 -6.62 2.35
CA ASP A 588 16.40 -7.70 1.38
C ASP A 588 17.32 -8.81 1.90
N LEU A 589 18.44 -8.44 2.53
CA LEU A 589 19.36 -9.39 3.16
C LEU A 589 18.68 -10.15 4.32
N ALA A 590 17.93 -9.45 5.17
CA ALA A 590 17.17 -10.06 6.27
C ALA A 590 16.13 -11.06 5.75
N MET A 591 15.44 -10.73 4.65
CA MET A 591 14.51 -11.62 3.97
C MET A 591 15.21 -12.88 3.46
N ARG A 592 16.35 -12.71 2.78
CA ARG A 592 17.16 -13.83 2.26
C ARG A 592 17.71 -14.73 3.38
N LEU A 593 18.16 -14.14 4.49
CA LEU A 593 18.67 -14.86 5.67
C LEU A 593 17.57 -15.35 6.62
N LYS A 594 16.30 -14.97 6.38
CA LYS A 594 15.16 -15.26 7.26
C LYS A 594 15.36 -14.78 8.71
N ARG A 595 16.02 -13.63 8.88
CA ARG A 595 16.32 -12.99 10.19
C ARG A 595 15.39 -11.81 10.44
N THR A 596 14.99 -11.55 11.68
CA THR A 596 14.28 -10.31 12.01
C THR A 596 15.24 -9.13 11.82
N LEU A 597 14.83 -8.10 11.08
CA LEU A 597 15.64 -6.89 10.91
C LEU A 597 15.43 -5.95 12.09
N VAL A 598 16.52 -5.54 12.74
CA VAL A 598 16.50 -4.46 13.73
C VAL A 598 16.77 -3.14 13.01
N LEU A 599 15.81 -2.22 13.08
CA LEU A 599 15.89 -0.91 12.45
C LEU A 599 16.74 0.01 13.33
N PRO A 600 17.89 0.52 12.85
CA PRO A 600 18.70 1.46 13.61
C PRO A 600 17.98 2.80 13.78
N ARG A 601 18.43 3.61 14.75
CA ARG A 601 18.05 5.01 14.83
C ARG A 601 18.50 5.75 13.57
N THR A 602 17.63 6.62 13.05
CA THR A 602 17.95 7.51 11.94
C THR A 602 18.82 8.64 12.45
N ARG A 603 19.97 8.84 11.79
CA ARG A 603 20.92 9.91 12.15
C ARG A 603 20.59 11.19 11.39
N LEU A 604 20.25 12.26 12.09
CA LEU A 604 19.98 13.57 11.52
C LEU A 604 21.21 14.47 11.67
N LEU A 605 21.73 14.93 10.53
CA LEU A 605 23.00 15.65 10.47
C LEU A 605 22.79 17.15 10.29
N ARG A 606 23.50 17.94 11.09
CA ARG A 606 23.57 19.41 10.93
C ARG A 606 24.79 19.77 10.11
N ARG A 607 24.61 20.51 9.01
CA ARG A 607 25.74 21.05 8.23
C ARG A 607 26.43 22.17 9.02
N VAL A 608 27.76 22.21 8.99
CA VAL A 608 28.58 23.24 9.65
C VAL A 608 29.52 23.89 8.63
N GLY A 609 29.46 25.22 8.51
CA GLY A 609 30.29 26.01 7.60
C GLY A 609 29.94 25.83 6.12
N THR A 610 30.80 26.36 5.24
CA THR A 610 30.68 26.30 3.78
C THR A 610 31.42 25.07 3.24
N GLY A 611 30.77 23.90 3.23
CA GLY A 611 31.34 22.66 2.69
C GLY A 611 30.52 21.41 3.05
N SER A 612 31.02 20.22 2.77
CA SER A 612 30.36 18.93 3.07
C SER A 612 30.55 18.45 4.52
N ARG A 613 30.88 19.36 5.45
CA ARG A 613 31.14 19.03 6.85
C ARG A 613 29.84 19.03 7.65
N PHE A 614 29.68 18.02 8.49
CA PHE A 614 28.58 17.91 9.44
C PHE A 614 29.09 18.08 10.87
N ALA A 615 28.23 18.57 11.76
CA ALA A 615 28.51 18.65 13.19
C ALA A 615 28.82 17.24 13.74
N PRO A 616 29.73 17.12 14.71
CA PRO A 616 30.12 15.83 15.29
C PRO A 616 28.98 15.17 16.07
N ASP A 617 28.01 15.95 16.56
CA ASP A 617 26.89 15.49 17.38
C ASP A 617 25.59 15.40 16.56
N PRO A 618 25.25 14.22 16.01
CA PRO A 618 23.98 14.04 15.33
C PRO A 618 22.80 13.97 16.30
N GLU A 619 21.62 14.35 15.83
CA GLU A 619 20.36 14.02 16.48
C GLU A 619 19.91 12.63 16.01
N TYR A 620 19.42 11.80 16.92
CA TYR A 620 18.91 10.46 16.60
C TYR A 620 17.41 10.42 16.81
N VAL A 621 16.70 9.84 15.84
CA VAL A 621 15.25 9.62 15.92
C VAL A 621 14.92 8.17 15.57
N GLY A 622 13.80 7.67 16.09
CA GLY A 622 13.28 6.35 15.73
C GLY A 622 12.94 6.29 14.24
N TRP A 623 12.91 5.08 13.67
CA TRP A 623 12.52 4.92 12.26
C TRP A 623 11.05 5.29 12.08
N GLY A 624 10.19 4.94 13.04
CA GLY A 624 8.77 5.27 13.04
C GLY A 624 8.43 6.75 13.16
N GLU A 625 9.40 7.61 13.48
CA GLU A 625 9.20 9.05 13.49
C GLU A 625 9.23 9.69 12.10
N LEU A 626 9.80 9.00 11.10
CA LEU A 626 10.01 9.52 9.74
C LEU A 626 9.42 8.61 8.66
N PHE A 627 9.16 7.34 8.97
CA PHE A 627 8.78 6.29 8.03
C PHE A 627 7.67 5.41 8.59
N ASN A 628 6.87 4.85 7.68
CA ASN A 628 5.76 3.97 8.06
C ASN A 628 6.28 2.54 8.37
N VAL A 629 6.64 2.29 9.63
CA VAL A 629 7.12 0.96 10.09
C VAL A 629 6.05 -0.11 9.96
N SER A 630 4.78 0.25 10.07
CA SER A 630 3.67 -0.70 9.92
C SER A 630 3.66 -1.28 8.50
N ALA A 631 3.82 -0.45 7.47
CA ALA A 631 3.92 -0.91 6.08
C ALA A 631 5.10 -1.86 5.87
N LEU A 632 6.25 -1.58 6.51
CA LEU A 632 7.45 -2.41 6.47
C LEU A 632 7.25 -3.77 7.15
N SER A 633 6.61 -3.78 8.32
CA SER A 633 6.35 -4.99 9.12
C SER A 633 5.44 -6.01 8.43
N LYS A 634 4.64 -5.56 7.44
CA LYS A 634 3.82 -6.44 6.59
C LYS A 634 4.65 -7.28 5.63
N LEU A 635 5.81 -6.78 5.20
CA LEU A 635 6.69 -7.47 4.26
C LEU A 635 7.59 -8.50 4.97
N HIS A 636 8.18 -8.10 6.09
CA HIS A 636 9.16 -8.91 6.81
C HIS A 636 9.19 -8.52 8.29
N PRO A 637 9.52 -9.44 9.23
CA PRO A 637 9.65 -9.09 10.64
C PRO A 637 10.72 -8.01 10.85
N VAL A 638 10.29 -6.88 11.39
CA VAL A 638 11.14 -5.76 11.78
C VAL A 638 10.85 -5.35 13.22
N ILE A 639 11.84 -4.78 13.90
CA ILE A 639 11.73 -4.23 15.25
C ILE A 639 12.62 -2.99 15.34
N GLU A 640 12.18 -1.94 16.03
CA GLU A 640 13.03 -0.76 16.25
C GLU A 640 14.16 -1.07 17.25
N LEU A 641 15.30 -0.37 17.13
CA LEU A 641 16.46 -0.63 17.98
C LEU A 641 16.11 -0.50 19.46
N GLU A 642 15.35 0.52 19.86
CA GLU A 642 14.92 0.76 21.25
C GLU A 642 14.15 -0.44 21.80
N GLN A 643 13.17 -0.94 21.02
CA GLN A 643 12.38 -2.12 21.37
C GLN A 643 13.25 -3.38 21.44
N TYR A 644 14.23 -3.52 20.55
CA TYR A 644 15.20 -4.62 20.62
C TYR A 644 16.04 -4.54 21.90
N LEU A 645 16.52 -3.35 22.28
CA LEU A 645 17.32 -3.14 23.48
C LEU A 645 16.51 -3.44 24.76
N GLU A 646 15.25 -3.03 24.83
CA GLU A 646 14.34 -3.34 25.95
C GLU A 646 14.16 -4.85 26.13
N LEU A 647 14.06 -5.60 25.02
CA LEU A 647 13.85 -7.04 25.05
C LEU A 647 15.10 -7.86 25.36
N HIS A 648 16.29 -7.34 25.09
CA HIS A 648 17.55 -8.09 25.12
C HIS A 648 18.63 -7.44 26.02
N SER A 649 18.26 -6.52 26.90
CA SER A 649 19.21 -5.89 27.84
C SER A 649 19.66 -6.89 28.92
N PRO A 650 20.99 -7.01 29.21
CA PRO A 650 22.09 -6.29 28.60
C PRO A 650 22.42 -6.81 27.20
N VAL A 651 22.52 -5.90 26.22
CA VAL A 651 22.63 -6.29 24.81
C VAL A 651 24.03 -6.77 24.48
N SER A 652 24.11 -8.02 24.01
CA SER A 652 25.33 -8.64 23.50
C SER A 652 25.16 -9.03 22.03
N LEU A 653 26.01 -8.47 21.17
CA LEU A 653 26.09 -8.85 19.77
C LEU A 653 26.99 -10.08 19.63
N HIS A 654 26.52 -11.11 18.93
CA HIS A 654 27.34 -12.31 18.77
C HIS A 654 28.51 -12.07 17.81
N VAL A 655 28.23 -11.44 16.67
CA VAL A 655 29.24 -11.08 15.68
C VAL A 655 28.99 -9.67 15.12
N LYS A 656 30.03 -8.83 15.17
CA LYS A 656 30.09 -7.53 14.47
C LYS A 656 31.03 -7.63 13.27
N ILE A 657 30.55 -7.24 12.09
CA ILE A 657 31.32 -7.21 10.84
C ILE A 657 31.56 -5.76 10.44
N ASN A 658 32.83 -5.38 10.36
CA ASN A 658 33.27 -4.04 9.95
C ASN A 658 33.78 -4.04 8.51
N HIS A 659 33.44 -2.99 7.75
CA HIS A 659 33.83 -2.85 6.35
C HIS A 659 35.22 -2.22 6.10
N GLN A 660 35.86 -1.56 7.08
CA GLN A 660 37.15 -0.88 6.87
C GLN A 660 38.08 -0.94 8.10
N GLY A 661 39.34 -1.30 7.86
CA GLY A 661 40.50 -0.89 8.68
C GLY A 661 40.52 -1.29 10.15
N CYS A 662 39.95 -2.42 10.54
CA CYS A 662 39.91 -2.86 11.94
C CYS A 662 40.76 -4.12 12.19
N ALA A 663 41.15 -4.31 13.45
CA ALA A 663 41.70 -5.56 13.95
C ALA A 663 40.57 -6.49 14.40
N GLU A 664 40.75 -7.81 14.24
CA GLU A 664 39.88 -8.77 14.92
C GLU A 664 40.13 -8.68 16.43
N VAL A 665 39.05 -8.50 17.19
CA VAL A 665 39.12 -8.39 18.65
C VAL A 665 38.11 -9.37 19.23
N GLY A 666 38.47 -10.01 20.34
CA GLY A 666 37.56 -10.82 21.14
C GLY A 666 36.48 -9.98 21.82
N ALA A 667 35.98 -10.46 22.96
CA ALA A 667 34.94 -9.77 23.69
C ALA A 667 35.33 -8.30 24.00
N SER A 668 34.54 -7.34 23.51
CA SER A 668 34.83 -5.92 23.63
C SER A 668 33.57 -5.06 23.60
N GLN A 669 33.67 -3.83 24.14
CA GLN A 669 32.67 -2.78 23.94
C GLN A 669 32.98 -2.05 22.63
N VAL A 670 31.97 -1.89 21.79
CA VAL A 670 32.13 -1.18 20.52
C VAL A 670 31.02 -0.16 20.28
N PRO A 671 31.32 0.97 19.62
CA PRO A 671 30.28 1.89 19.20
C PRO A 671 29.42 1.26 18.10
N PHE A 672 28.11 1.36 18.23
CA PHE A 672 27.12 0.93 17.23
C PHE A 672 25.89 1.83 17.31
N ASN A 673 25.58 2.52 16.21
CA ASN A 673 24.42 3.41 16.08
C ASN A 673 24.28 4.44 17.23
N GLY A 674 25.40 4.96 17.73
CA GLY A 674 25.44 5.94 18.83
C GLY A 674 25.33 5.34 20.24
N LEU A 675 25.45 4.02 20.39
CA LEU A 675 25.47 3.30 21.67
C LEU A 675 26.79 2.55 21.84
N GLN A 676 27.14 2.19 23.08
CA GLN A 676 28.19 1.20 23.36
C GLN A 676 27.54 -0.18 23.52
N MET A 677 27.96 -1.14 22.70
CA MET A 677 27.42 -2.50 22.71
C MET A 677 28.51 -3.52 23.01
N SER A 678 28.20 -4.49 23.86
CA SER A 678 29.06 -5.65 24.09
C SER A 678 29.03 -6.55 22.85
N VAL A 679 30.19 -7.01 22.38
CA VAL A 679 30.26 -7.98 21.28
C VAL A 679 31.13 -9.15 21.70
N SER A 680 30.69 -10.40 21.48
CA SER A 680 31.52 -11.58 21.77
C SER A 680 32.64 -11.78 20.77
N ARG A 681 32.44 -11.37 19.52
CA ARG A 681 33.45 -11.45 18.44
C ARG A 681 33.30 -10.32 17.43
N SER A 682 34.37 -9.60 17.15
CA SER A 682 34.44 -8.63 16.06
C SER A 682 35.31 -9.15 14.92
N MET A 683 34.79 -9.12 13.69
CA MET A 683 35.46 -9.60 12.49
C MET A 683 35.60 -8.48 11.45
N CYS A 684 36.71 -8.48 10.73
CA CYS A 684 37.01 -7.48 9.71
C CYS A 684 36.95 -8.14 8.34
N MET A 685 35.77 -8.04 7.71
CA MET A 685 35.48 -8.74 6.46
C MET A 685 34.78 -7.82 5.48
N ALA A 686 35.53 -7.33 4.49
CA ALA A 686 34.97 -6.58 3.38
C ALA A 686 34.09 -7.49 2.50
N GLY A 687 32.93 -6.97 2.10
CA GLY A 687 32.04 -7.62 1.12
C GLY A 687 31.22 -8.81 1.63
N LEU A 688 31.34 -9.21 2.90
CA LEU A 688 30.60 -10.35 3.45
C LEU A 688 29.07 -10.16 3.39
N GLN A 689 28.58 -8.92 3.47
CA GLN A 689 27.16 -8.59 3.37
C GLN A 689 26.54 -8.99 2.01
N TYR A 690 27.36 -9.21 0.99
CA TYR A 690 26.94 -9.58 -0.35
C TYR A 690 27.04 -11.09 -0.61
N ASP A 691 27.61 -11.86 0.32
CA ASP A 691 27.78 -13.31 0.21
C ASP A 691 26.76 -14.05 1.09
N VAL A 692 25.53 -14.14 0.58
CA VAL A 692 24.42 -14.80 1.27
C VAL A 692 24.72 -16.27 1.54
N THR A 693 25.44 -16.95 0.66
CA THR A 693 25.83 -18.35 0.81
C THR A 693 26.73 -18.52 2.02
N LYS A 694 27.75 -17.67 2.16
CA LYS A 694 28.64 -17.70 3.33
C LYS A 694 27.92 -17.32 4.61
N LEU A 695 27.06 -16.30 4.58
CA LEU A 695 26.23 -15.91 5.74
C LEU A 695 25.19 -16.96 6.14
N SER A 696 24.82 -17.86 5.22
CA SER A 696 23.91 -18.98 5.47
C SER A 696 24.64 -20.28 5.86
N SER A 697 25.97 -20.28 5.89
CA SER A 697 26.76 -21.43 6.33
C SER A 697 26.67 -21.64 7.84
N ASN A 698 26.96 -22.86 8.32
CA ASN A 698 26.95 -23.21 9.75
C ASN A 698 27.76 -22.26 10.64
N GLN A 699 28.75 -21.55 10.07
CA GLN A 699 29.54 -20.56 10.81
C GLN A 699 28.71 -19.36 11.31
N TYR A 700 27.68 -18.93 10.55
CA TYR A 700 26.89 -17.72 10.87
C TYR A 700 25.37 -17.99 10.96
N ALA A 701 24.91 -19.14 10.46
CA ALA A 701 23.49 -19.49 10.44
C ALA A 701 22.88 -19.57 11.84
N ASP A 702 23.65 -20.04 12.83
CA ASP A 702 23.17 -20.32 14.18
C ASP A 702 23.38 -19.15 15.16
N LEU A 703 23.98 -18.05 14.70
CA LEU A 703 24.19 -16.87 15.54
C LEU A 703 22.86 -16.17 15.83
N GLU A 704 22.62 -15.85 17.10
CA GLU A 704 21.44 -15.11 17.54
C GLU A 704 21.42 -13.69 16.94
N SER A 705 22.54 -12.97 16.97
CA SER A 705 22.62 -11.59 16.45
C SER A 705 23.82 -11.41 15.52
N LEU A 706 23.54 -10.91 14.31
CA LEU A 706 24.56 -10.53 13.32
C LEU A 706 24.47 -9.02 13.09
N ALA A 707 25.55 -8.29 13.36
CA ALA A 707 25.59 -6.84 13.22
C ALA A 707 26.60 -6.40 12.16
N PHE A 708 26.17 -5.54 11.24
CA PHE A 708 27.03 -4.89 10.26
C PHE A 708 27.24 -3.43 10.62
N SER A 709 28.46 -2.93 10.54
CA SER A 709 28.75 -1.52 10.87
C SER A 709 29.61 -0.85 9.82
N ASN A 710 29.41 0.46 9.70
CA ASN A 710 30.02 1.28 8.66
C ASN A 710 29.64 0.79 7.26
N SER A 711 28.39 0.37 7.10
CA SER A 711 27.88 -0.14 5.83
C SER A 711 27.79 0.98 4.80
N VAL A 712 28.47 0.77 3.68
CA VAL A 712 28.42 1.64 2.50
C VAL A 712 27.66 0.88 1.43
N ASP A 713 26.52 1.41 0.99
CA ASP A 713 26.05 1.11 -0.36
C ASP A 713 26.82 2.06 -1.29
N GLN A 714 27.98 1.61 -1.78
CA GLN A 714 28.67 2.32 -2.85
C GLN A 714 27.85 2.11 -4.12
N LEU A 715 27.15 3.17 -4.53
CA LEU A 715 26.58 3.31 -5.88
C LEU A 715 27.68 3.30 -6.94
#